data_AF-A0A964LIJ5-F1
#
_entry.id   AF-A0A964LIJ5-F1
#
_cell.length_a   1.000
_cell.length_b   1.000
_cell.length_c   1.000
_cell.angle_alpha   90.00
_cell.angle_beta   90.00
_cell.angle_gamma   90.00
#
_symmetry.space_group_name_H-M   'P 1'
#
loop_
_entity.id
_entity.type
_entity.pdbx_description
1 polymer ?
#
loop_
_entity_poly.entity_id
_entity_poly.type
_entity_poly.pdbx_seq_one_letter_code
_entity_poly.pdbx_strand_id
1 'polypeptide(L)'
;MARSSGEMPFLDHLEELRSRLVKAVIALAAAVGAGIWIVSQFRLVDILQAPITPLLEGRHLVIHSPTEPFMIVLQLGLIVGLVLASPVLIWQLWAFLAPALYDREKRAIVPALFAGFLLFVSGAVLSFIFIVPEALRVLLGFQPGTFDMLITYREYFSFVLQVVLAMGISAELPLVIIMLAVLGVVTPAMLHRFRRFAAVLAFAGGAILSPGTDIFSMMMMSIPLLILYEVGFAGAWIVHRRRIRAAAAALMALVAFGFPTRLDAQRPIPPPRPVAQQSPRQNPADTGTRTPTPLDTASARRLGIPTAPKLSFAAPDSIVDDLLELEGYDVTRYRSDTARVQTIDRVVKLDGNAMTERAGSTLEARHIDYRAGDCRFDAEGEPHLFQEGTVVVGRQVQFNTCAERGLVQDGRTTFPQQGANWIISGNIAMDSSTSRIYARAQEITSCDLPDSHYHFAAKELKWVNGSVMVARPAVLYIRDVPIAWIPFLFQDTKRGRRSGILIPEFGFNDIVRPSRAYNRTVRNIGYYWAPNDYVDLLGRFDWFSNRYIELGFEGQYRWIDKFARGAVSFSKSSEIGSGSGNSNTRIVWNHSQSFNITTKLNVSLDYSTNSSIIRRNSIDPRLTTQQIRSSSNLNRQFKWGNVAVGWTRSQNVTDGSGSRTEPSLSVSPKPLDFGTNVTWSPDLNFNRDVRFRQPLPSVLVPRGIGGQVDTLKVTGGSRVSRFTMNTPLRIGGFQWQNAVSLIDADSAGLREEVVKLPNDDTPDPTDSITVRRVRGGGFGSEFDWQTGINLPIVFRTSWKVTPNVGITNITSGPFAVRNERTDGQFVRQGKRLQFGVSVSPTFYGFFPGIGPLAKIRHTIQPSLNYSYSPAAAVPLEFARAITPVGQPLVLESIPSQNLNLTLSQNFEGKSKRPAGDTTDAAVKKIRILSISTSGMSYDFEKAKQPGRTGWGSGSLTNSLLSDLVPGLNLSLSHDLFIGQFDSDTARFNPFLSGVTASFSLTDGTFKSIGRLLGLTTEPATKETAQPARAPNLPGQSPFGGVDDLRRGTGFTSNQTYTRGQRGFNANVNLTIARNRPVAQTAALRAPNRSNLSLNTSFAPTQFWQVSWNTQYDVTKKKFESQQLNLTRDLHDWRATFSFLRSPNGNFQFSFLVTLIDLPDIKFDYRQNTIQSDRR
;
A
#
# COMPACT_ATOMS: atom_id res chain seq x y z
N MET A 1 -9.63 -21.05 -46.01
CA MET A 1 -8.51 -20.90 -45.07
C MET A 1 -8.54 -22.06 -44.08
N ALA A 2 -7.65 -23.04 -44.26
CA ALA A 2 -7.55 -24.21 -43.38
C ALA A 2 -6.50 -23.94 -42.28
N ARG A 3 -6.90 -24.05 -41.01
CA ARG A 3 -5.98 -23.98 -39.87
C ARG A 3 -5.20 -25.28 -39.75
N SER A 4 -3.86 -25.21 -39.71
CA SER A 4 -3.02 -26.34 -39.30
C SER A 4 -3.29 -26.67 -37.83
N SER A 5 -3.59 -27.94 -37.57
CA SER A 5 -3.81 -28.47 -36.23
C SER A 5 -2.46 -28.82 -35.63
N GLY A 6 -2.08 -28.24 -34.49
CA GLY A 6 -0.77 -28.51 -33.90
C GLY A 6 -0.52 -27.86 -32.55
N GLU A 7 -0.20 -26.57 -32.49
CA GLU A 7 0.17 -25.90 -31.24
C GLU A 7 -0.29 -24.43 -31.26
N MET A 8 -1.00 -24.00 -30.22
CA MET A 8 -1.44 -22.62 -30.06
C MET A 8 -0.37 -21.82 -29.29
N PRO A 9 -0.02 -20.60 -29.74
CA PRO A 9 0.78 -19.64 -28.96
C PRO A 9 0.21 -19.44 -27.54
N PHE A 10 1.06 -19.20 -26.54
CA PHE A 10 0.63 -19.01 -25.13
C PHE A 10 -0.45 -17.92 -24.97
N LEU A 11 -0.37 -16.86 -25.77
CA LEU A 11 -1.39 -15.79 -25.77
C LEU A 11 -2.73 -16.28 -26.34
N ASP A 12 -2.71 -17.15 -27.35
CA ASP A 12 -3.92 -17.78 -27.90
C ASP A 12 -4.52 -18.79 -26.91
N HIS A 13 -3.68 -19.44 -26.09
CA HIS A 13 -4.14 -20.31 -24.99
C HIS A 13 -4.84 -19.50 -23.87
N LEU A 14 -4.42 -18.26 -23.61
CA LEU A 14 -5.10 -17.35 -22.68
C LEU A 14 -6.41 -16.79 -23.26
N GLU A 15 -6.46 -16.48 -24.55
CA GLU A 15 -7.70 -16.08 -25.22
C GLU A 15 -8.68 -17.26 -25.32
N GLU A 16 -8.18 -18.48 -25.47
CA GLU A 16 -8.98 -19.68 -25.33
C GLU A 16 -9.53 -19.83 -23.91
N LEU A 17 -8.72 -19.67 -22.86
CA LEU A 17 -9.21 -19.66 -21.47
C LEU A 17 -10.34 -18.65 -21.27
N ARG A 18 -10.19 -17.43 -21.79
CA ARG A 18 -11.23 -16.39 -21.74
C ARG A 18 -12.50 -16.84 -22.45
N SER A 19 -12.40 -17.33 -23.68
CA SER A 19 -13.56 -17.78 -24.46
C SER A 19 -14.29 -18.94 -23.76
N ARG A 20 -13.54 -19.90 -23.22
CA ARG A 20 -14.06 -21.07 -22.51
C ARG A 20 -14.72 -20.67 -21.19
N LEU A 21 -14.10 -19.76 -20.43
CA LEU A 21 -14.65 -19.23 -19.18
C LEU A 21 -15.94 -18.45 -19.42
N VAL A 22 -16.00 -17.59 -20.44
CA VAL A 22 -17.21 -16.85 -20.80
C VAL A 22 -18.33 -17.82 -21.17
N LYS A 23 -18.05 -18.85 -21.98
CA LYS A 23 -19.04 -19.89 -22.31
C LYS A 23 -19.49 -20.70 -21.09
N ALA A 24 -18.58 -20.99 -20.16
CA ALA A 24 -18.89 -21.68 -18.91
C ALA A 24 -19.79 -20.81 -18.00
N VAL A 25 -19.53 -19.51 -17.88
CA VAL A 25 -20.36 -18.57 -17.11
C VAL A 25 -21.74 -18.38 -17.75
N ILE A 26 -21.82 -18.26 -19.08
CA ILE A 26 -23.11 -18.18 -19.79
C ILE A 26 -23.91 -19.47 -19.61
N ALA A 27 -23.27 -20.64 -19.74
CA ALA A 27 -23.92 -21.93 -19.53
C ALA A 27 -24.42 -22.08 -18.09
N LEU A 28 -23.62 -21.65 -17.09
CA LEU A 28 -24.03 -21.67 -15.70
C LEU A 28 -25.20 -20.71 -15.45
N ALA A 29 -25.16 -19.48 -15.96
CA ALA A 29 -26.26 -18.52 -15.78
C ALA A 29 -27.57 -19.02 -16.41
N ALA A 30 -27.50 -19.59 -17.62
CA ALA A 30 -28.66 -20.19 -18.29
C ALA A 30 -29.20 -21.40 -17.51
N ALA A 31 -28.30 -22.26 -17.01
CA ALA A 31 -28.67 -23.43 -16.23
C ALA A 31 -29.25 -23.06 -14.86
N VAL A 32 -28.75 -22.02 -14.19
CA VAL A 32 -29.33 -21.47 -12.95
C VAL A 32 -30.72 -20.90 -13.20
N GLY A 33 -30.94 -20.19 -14.32
CA GLY A 33 -32.27 -19.76 -14.74
C GLY A 33 -33.23 -20.95 -14.95
N ALA A 34 -32.78 -21.99 -15.65
CA ALA A 34 -33.53 -23.22 -15.84
C ALA A 34 -33.75 -23.96 -14.52
N GLY A 35 -32.78 -23.96 -13.60
CA GLY A 35 -32.88 -24.57 -12.28
C GLY A 35 -33.92 -23.90 -11.40
N ILE A 36 -33.96 -22.56 -11.36
CA ILE A 36 -35.00 -21.79 -10.65
C ILE A 36 -36.39 -22.07 -11.26
N TRP A 37 -36.47 -22.16 -12.60
CA TRP A 37 -37.71 -22.52 -13.29
C TRP A 37 -38.17 -23.95 -12.94
N ILE A 38 -37.26 -24.92 -12.92
CA ILE A 38 -37.55 -26.32 -12.54
C ILE A 38 -38.01 -26.41 -11.08
N VAL A 39 -37.33 -25.72 -10.17
CA VAL A 39 -37.69 -25.69 -8.73
C VAL A 39 -39.08 -25.12 -8.50
N SER A 40 -39.45 -24.07 -9.24
CA SER A 40 -40.77 -23.43 -9.11
C SER A 40 -41.90 -24.23 -9.79
N GLN A 41 -41.65 -24.93 -10.90
CA GLN A 41 -42.69 -25.67 -11.63
C GLN A 41 -42.92 -27.10 -11.11
N PHE A 42 -41.85 -27.82 -10.72
CA PHE A 42 -41.94 -29.25 -10.34
C PHE A 42 -42.08 -29.48 -8.84
N ARG A 43 -42.36 -28.43 -8.05
CA ARG A 43 -42.49 -28.49 -6.57
C ARG A 43 -41.35 -29.27 -5.92
N LEU A 44 -40.09 -29.00 -6.31
CA LEU A 44 -38.94 -29.71 -5.74
C LEU A 44 -38.83 -29.57 -4.21
N VAL A 45 -39.39 -28.49 -3.66
CA VAL A 45 -39.46 -28.27 -2.22
C VAL A 45 -40.25 -29.39 -1.52
N ASP A 46 -41.35 -29.86 -2.12
CA ASP A 46 -42.17 -30.95 -1.57
C ASP A 46 -41.41 -32.29 -1.62
N ILE A 47 -40.70 -32.54 -2.72
CA ILE A 47 -39.87 -33.75 -2.88
C ILE A 47 -38.77 -33.78 -1.83
N LEU A 48 -38.07 -32.66 -1.64
CA LEU A 48 -36.98 -32.54 -0.67
C LEU A 48 -37.45 -32.59 0.78
N GLN A 49 -38.73 -32.30 1.06
CA GLN A 49 -39.36 -32.45 2.38
C GLN A 49 -39.84 -33.88 2.66
N ALA A 50 -39.98 -34.73 1.64
CA ALA A 50 -40.46 -36.11 1.81
C ALA A 50 -39.69 -36.94 2.86
N PRO A 51 -38.35 -36.87 2.99
CA PRO A 51 -37.59 -37.65 3.96
C PRO A 51 -37.87 -37.32 5.43
N ILE A 52 -38.20 -36.06 5.74
CA ILE A 52 -38.42 -35.62 7.13
C ILE A 52 -39.89 -35.71 7.55
N THR A 53 -40.83 -35.65 6.59
CA THR A 53 -42.28 -35.70 6.84
C THR A 53 -42.73 -36.89 7.72
N PRO A 54 -42.30 -38.16 7.50
CA PRO A 54 -42.73 -39.27 8.34
C PRO A 54 -42.12 -39.24 9.76
N LEU A 55 -41.05 -38.47 9.98
CA LEU A 55 -40.35 -38.34 11.26
C LEU A 55 -40.88 -37.20 12.14
N LEU A 56 -41.80 -36.38 11.61
CA LEU A 56 -42.30 -35.18 12.30
C LEU A 56 -43.61 -35.40 13.08
N GLU A 57 -44.21 -36.61 13.07
CA GLU A 57 -45.42 -36.97 13.86
C GLU A 57 -46.54 -35.89 13.86
N GLY A 58 -46.75 -35.19 12.74
CA GLY A 58 -47.74 -34.11 12.61
C GLY A 58 -47.25 -32.69 12.88
N ARG A 59 -45.96 -32.48 13.17
CA ARG A 59 -45.30 -31.16 13.28
C ARG A 59 -44.90 -30.61 11.90
N HIS A 60 -44.85 -29.28 11.78
CA HIS A 60 -44.46 -28.60 10.54
C HIS A 60 -43.12 -27.87 10.70
N LEU A 61 -42.38 -27.72 9.60
CA LEU A 61 -41.17 -26.89 9.54
C LEU A 61 -41.54 -25.41 9.74
N VAL A 62 -40.72 -24.66 10.48
CA VAL A 62 -40.98 -23.26 10.85
C VAL A 62 -40.16 -22.29 9.98
N ILE A 63 -40.74 -21.13 9.67
CA ILE A 63 -40.10 -20.03 8.93
C ILE A 63 -39.84 -18.87 9.90
N HIS A 64 -38.59 -18.38 9.99
CA HIS A 64 -38.21 -17.28 10.88
C HIS A 64 -38.25 -15.90 10.21
N SER A 65 -38.21 -15.85 8.88
CA SER A 65 -38.22 -14.57 8.15
C SER A 65 -39.01 -14.65 6.83
N PRO A 66 -39.67 -13.56 6.42
CA PRO A 66 -40.46 -13.54 5.17
C PRO A 66 -39.59 -13.69 3.91
N THR A 67 -38.29 -13.46 3.99
CA THR A 67 -37.34 -13.64 2.88
C THR A 67 -36.83 -15.07 2.73
N GLU A 68 -37.07 -15.94 3.72
CA GLU A 68 -36.55 -17.30 3.76
C GLU A 68 -37.02 -18.18 2.60
N PRO A 69 -38.32 -18.20 2.21
CA PRO A 69 -38.78 -19.00 1.08
C PRO A 69 -38.14 -18.58 -0.25
N PHE A 70 -37.95 -17.27 -0.45
CA PHE A 70 -37.28 -16.73 -1.63
C PHE A 70 -35.82 -17.19 -1.70
N MET A 71 -35.09 -17.10 -0.58
CA MET A 71 -33.69 -17.54 -0.52
C MET A 71 -33.54 -19.05 -0.73
N ILE A 72 -34.49 -19.86 -0.24
CA ILE A 72 -34.51 -21.32 -0.44
C ILE A 72 -34.66 -21.65 -1.94
N VAL A 73 -35.63 -21.04 -2.62
CA VAL A 73 -35.85 -21.26 -4.06
C VAL A 73 -34.62 -20.83 -4.87
N LEU A 74 -33.98 -19.71 -4.52
CA LEU A 74 -32.78 -19.23 -5.18
C LEU A 74 -31.58 -20.16 -4.96
N GLN A 75 -31.33 -20.60 -3.72
CA GLN A 75 -30.25 -21.51 -3.39
C GLN A 75 -30.43 -22.88 -4.06
N LEU A 76 -31.65 -23.41 -4.03
CA LEU A 76 -31.97 -24.68 -4.65
C LEU A 76 -31.88 -24.59 -6.17
N GLY A 77 -32.40 -23.51 -6.76
CA GLY A 77 -32.31 -23.25 -8.20
C GLY A 77 -30.87 -23.07 -8.67
N LEU A 78 -30.01 -22.44 -7.86
CA LEU A 78 -28.59 -22.33 -8.13
C LEU A 78 -27.90 -23.69 -8.18
N ILE A 79 -28.26 -24.61 -7.30
CA ILE A 79 -27.62 -25.92 -7.22
C ILE A 79 -28.15 -26.87 -8.29
N VAL A 80 -29.46 -26.91 -8.52
CA VAL A 80 -30.03 -27.61 -9.67
C VAL A 80 -29.40 -27.08 -10.96
N GLY A 81 -29.24 -25.75 -11.07
CA GLY A 81 -28.55 -25.13 -12.19
C GLY A 81 -27.08 -25.52 -12.30
N LEU A 82 -26.36 -25.63 -11.19
CA LEU A 82 -24.98 -26.10 -11.18
C LEU A 82 -24.87 -27.55 -11.68
N VAL A 83 -25.77 -28.43 -11.25
CA VAL A 83 -25.83 -29.83 -11.71
C VAL A 83 -26.15 -29.91 -13.19
N LEU A 84 -27.11 -29.14 -13.68
CA LEU A 84 -27.44 -29.03 -15.11
C LEU A 84 -26.30 -28.43 -15.94
N ALA A 85 -25.55 -27.47 -15.37
CA ALA A 85 -24.38 -26.88 -16.02
C ALA A 85 -23.17 -27.82 -16.03
N SER A 86 -23.09 -28.78 -15.10
CA SER A 86 -21.90 -29.60 -14.86
C SER A 86 -21.34 -30.28 -16.13
N PRO A 87 -22.12 -30.85 -17.07
CA PRO A 87 -21.55 -31.45 -18.27
C PRO A 87 -20.86 -30.42 -19.16
N VAL A 88 -21.44 -29.22 -19.25
CA VAL A 88 -20.91 -28.12 -20.05
C VAL A 88 -19.68 -27.52 -19.36
N LEU A 89 -19.73 -27.32 -18.05
CA LEU A 89 -18.59 -26.81 -17.26
C LEU A 89 -17.38 -27.74 -17.37
N ILE A 90 -17.60 -29.03 -17.19
CA ILE A 90 -16.55 -30.05 -17.29
C ILE A 90 -16.05 -30.15 -18.73
N TRP A 91 -16.92 -30.05 -19.74
CA TRP A 91 -16.50 -30.02 -21.15
C TRP A 91 -15.66 -28.79 -21.49
N GLN A 92 -16.03 -27.59 -21.01
CA GLN A 92 -15.24 -26.37 -21.26
C GLN A 92 -13.91 -26.39 -20.51
N LEU A 93 -13.91 -26.86 -19.27
CA LEU A 93 -12.70 -27.08 -18.49
C LEU A 93 -11.78 -28.06 -19.22
N TRP A 94 -12.30 -29.19 -19.69
CA TRP A 94 -11.52 -30.17 -20.41
C TRP A 94 -11.07 -29.67 -21.78
N ALA A 95 -11.93 -29.00 -22.55
CA ALA A 95 -11.56 -28.44 -23.85
C ALA A 95 -10.42 -27.43 -23.76
N PHE A 96 -10.24 -26.80 -22.59
CA PHE A 96 -9.08 -25.98 -22.28
C PHE A 96 -7.82 -26.81 -21.93
N LEU A 97 -7.96 -27.96 -21.25
CA LEU A 97 -6.83 -28.87 -20.97
C LEU A 97 -6.43 -29.77 -22.16
N ALA A 98 -7.36 -30.03 -23.09
CA ALA A 98 -7.22 -30.96 -24.22
C ALA A 98 -6.04 -30.67 -25.17
N PRO A 99 -5.60 -29.41 -25.42
CA PRO A 99 -4.43 -29.13 -26.25
C PRO A 99 -3.12 -29.67 -25.68
N ALA A 100 -3.06 -30.02 -24.39
CA ALA A 100 -1.86 -30.53 -23.72
C ALA A 100 -1.73 -32.08 -23.70
N LEU A 101 -2.68 -32.83 -24.27
CA LEU A 101 -2.73 -34.30 -24.25
C LEU A 101 -2.65 -34.92 -25.66
N TYR A 102 -2.14 -36.15 -25.76
CA TYR A 102 -1.97 -36.88 -27.03
C TYR A 102 -3.33 -37.27 -27.65
N ASP A 103 -3.43 -37.35 -28.97
CA ASP A 103 -4.71 -37.61 -29.67
C ASP A 103 -5.38 -38.96 -29.32
N ARG A 104 -4.58 -39.93 -28.87
CA ARG A 104 -5.06 -41.24 -28.38
C ARG A 104 -5.74 -41.12 -27.01
N GLU A 105 -5.38 -40.12 -26.22
CA GLU A 105 -5.91 -39.84 -24.88
C GLU A 105 -7.22 -39.05 -24.95
N LYS A 106 -7.36 -38.16 -25.95
CA LYS A 106 -8.59 -37.39 -26.20
C LYS A 106 -9.83 -38.26 -26.40
N ARG A 107 -9.69 -39.43 -27.05
CA ARG A 107 -10.80 -40.34 -27.37
C ARG A 107 -11.32 -41.13 -26.15
N ALA A 108 -10.52 -41.28 -25.09
CA ALA A 108 -10.92 -41.98 -23.86
C ALA A 108 -11.69 -41.08 -22.88
N ILE A 109 -11.51 -39.75 -22.96
CA ILE A 109 -12.03 -38.82 -21.96
C ILE A 109 -13.50 -38.46 -22.20
N VAL A 110 -13.94 -38.31 -23.45
CA VAL A 110 -15.34 -38.00 -23.78
C VAL A 110 -16.35 -38.99 -23.15
N PRO A 111 -16.20 -40.32 -23.28
CA PRO A 111 -17.09 -41.27 -22.59
C PRO A 111 -16.91 -41.27 -21.06
N ALA A 112 -15.73 -40.93 -20.55
CA ALA A 112 -15.49 -40.79 -19.11
C ALA A 112 -16.23 -39.59 -18.51
N LEU A 113 -16.33 -38.46 -19.23
CA LEU A 113 -17.08 -37.28 -18.78
C LEU A 113 -18.57 -37.56 -18.65
N PHE A 114 -19.14 -38.30 -19.60
CA PHE A 114 -20.54 -38.73 -19.52
C PHE A 114 -20.76 -39.73 -18.38
N ALA A 115 -19.83 -40.68 -18.17
CA ALA A 115 -19.87 -41.59 -17.03
C ALA A 115 -19.74 -40.84 -15.68
N GLY A 116 -18.94 -39.77 -15.61
CA GLY A 116 -18.80 -38.92 -14.44
C GLY A 116 -20.09 -38.20 -14.07
N PHE A 117 -20.78 -37.63 -15.06
CA PHE A 117 -22.10 -37.02 -14.84
C PHE A 117 -23.12 -38.03 -14.31
N LEU A 118 -23.18 -39.24 -14.89
CA LEU A 118 -24.08 -40.29 -14.40
C LEU A 118 -23.72 -40.74 -12.98
N LEU A 119 -22.43 -40.87 -12.67
CA LEU A 119 -21.96 -41.21 -11.32
C LEU A 119 -22.33 -40.13 -10.31
N PHE A 120 -22.14 -38.86 -10.64
CA PHE A 120 -22.51 -37.74 -9.79
C PHE A 120 -24.01 -37.73 -9.48
N VAL A 121 -24.86 -37.85 -10.52
CA VAL A 121 -26.32 -37.91 -10.36
C VAL A 121 -26.73 -39.14 -9.55
N SER A 122 -26.11 -40.29 -9.80
CA SER A 122 -26.40 -41.50 -9.02
C SER A 122 -25.99 -41.36 -7.55
N GLY A 123 -24.87 -40.71 -7.25
CA GLY A 123 -24.42 -40.42 -5.88
C GLY A 123 -25.34 -39.44 -5.14
N ALA A 124 -25.83 -38.43 -5.86
CA ALA A 124 -26.83 -37.49 -5.35
C ALA A 124 -28.17 -38.17 -5.05
N VAL A 125 -28.64 -39.06 -5.93
CA VAL A 125 -29.88 -39.82 -5.73
C VAL A 125 -29.74 -40.82 -4.58
N LEU A 126 -28.64 -41.57 -4.52
CA LEU A 126 -28.38 -42.55 -3.46
C LEU A 126 -28.27 -41.89 -2.08
N SER A 127 -27.61 -40.73 -1.99
CA SER A 127 -27.53 -39.99 -0.72
C SER A 127 -28.91 -39.48 -0.27
N PHE A 128 -29.71 -38.95 -1.20
CA PHE A 128 -31.04 -38.47 -0.87
C PHE A 128 -31.99 -39.59 -0.40
N ILE A 129 -31.91 -40.78 -1.02
CA ILE A 129 -32.79 -41.91 -0.70
C ILE A 129 -32.32 -42.68 0.55
N PHE A 130 -31.01 -42.86 0.76
CA PHE A 130 -30.50 -43.75 1.80
C PHE A 130 -29.79 -43.01 2.95
N ILE A 131 -28.97 -42.01 2.65
CA ILE A 131 -28.15 -41.33 3.66
C ILE A 131 -28.99 -40.30 4.43
N VAL A 132 -29.76 -39.47 3.74
CA VAL A 132 -30.56 -38.41 4.39
C VAL A 132 -31.59 -38.96 5.40
N PRO A 133 -32.41 -39.98 5.09
CA PRO A 133 -33.40 -40.49 6.05
C PRO A 133 -32.78 -41.13 7.28
N GLU A 134 -31.65 -41.84 7.10
CA GLU A 134 -30.99 -42.54 8.21
C GLU A 134 -30.26 -41.56 9.13
N ALA A 135 -29.64 -40.51 8.57
CA ALA A 135 -29.07 -39.43 9.38
C ALA A 135 -30.15 -38.74 10.22
N LEU A 136 -31.32 -38.47 9.63
CA LEU A 136 -32.43 -37.85 10.35
C LEU A 136 -32.97 -38.75 11.46
N ARG A 137 -33.13 -40.06 11.22
CA ARG A 137 -33.55 -41.03 12.26
C ARG A 137 -32.61 -41.04 13.46
N VAL A 138 -31.30 -41.04 13.20
CA VAL A 138 -30.28 -41.03 14.25
C VAL A 138 -30.28 -39.71 15.01
N LEU A 139 -30.26 -38.57 14.30
CA LEU A 139 -30.24 -37.23 14.91
C LEU A 139 -31.49 -36.97 15.76
N LEU A 140 -32.66 -37.41 15.30
CA LEU A 140 -33.93 -37.28 16.01
C LEU A 140 -34.09 -38.30 17.15
N GLY A 141 -33.47 -39.48 17.03
CA GLY A 141 -33.49 -40.53 18.06
C GLY A 141 -32.77 -40.17 19.36
N PHE A 142 -31.92 -39.13 19.38
CA PHE A 142 -31.22 -38.65 20.58
C PHE A 142 -32.06 -37.71 21.46
N GLN A 143 -33.31 -37.40 21.08
CA GLN A 143 -34.17 -36.46 21.81
C GLN A 143 -34.65 -37.04 23.16
N PRO A 144 -34.32 -36.42 24.31
CA PRO A 144 -35.03 -36.68 25.56
C PRO A 144 -36.44 -36.06 25.47
N GLY A 145 -37.47 -36.76 25.94
CA GLY A 145 -38.89 -36.36 25.82
C GLY A 145 -39.32 -35.04 26.50
N THR A 146 -38.38 -34.22 26.99
CA THR A 146 -38.63 -32.97 27.73
C THR A 146 -38.54 -31.71 26.86
N PHE A 147 -38.01 -31.78 25.64
CA PHE A 147 -37.81 -30.61 24.76
C PHE A 147 -38.74 -30.61 23.53
N ASP A 148 -39.35 -29.46 23.24
CA ASP A 148 -40.04 -29.21 21.97
C ASP A 148 -39.04 -28.79 20.90
N MET A 149 -38.79 -29.69 19.95
CA MET A 149 -37.90 -29.47 18.83
C MET A 149 -38.64 -28.75 17.68
N LEU A 150 -38.14 -27.57 17.31
CA LEU A 150 -38.59 -26.79 16.15
C LEU A 150 -37.48 -26.80 15.09
N ILE A 151 -37.74 -27.46 13.96
CA ILE A 151 -36.79 -27.50 12.82
C ILE A 151 -37.19 -26.43 11.81
N THR A 152 -36.21 -25.64 11.39
CA THR A 152 -36.41 -24.55 10.43
C THR A 152 -36.26 -25.05 9.00
N TYR A 153 -36.96 -24.40 8.05
CA TYR A 153 -36.78 -24.71 6.63
C TYR A 153 -35.31 -24.52 6.20
N ARG A 154 -34.69 -23.39 6.53
CA ARG A 154 -33.31 -23.11 6.11
C ARG A 154 -32.31 -24.16 6.56
N GLU A 155 -32.34 -24.59 7.82
CA GLU A 155 -31.37 -25.54 8.36
C GLU A 155 -31.56 -26.94 7.78
N TYR A 156 -32.81 -27.39 7.64
CA TYR A 156 -33.12 -28.67 7.02
C TYR A 156 -32.66 -28.75 5.57
N PHE A 157 -33.02 -27.75 4.75
CA PHE A 157 -32.65 -27.75 3.34
C PHE A 157 -31.14 -27.60 3.14
N SER A 158 -30.47 -26.78 3.97
CA SER A 158 -29.00 -26.68 3.93
C SER A 158 -28.32 -28.00 4.29
N PHE A 159 -28.85 -28.73 5.28
CA PHE A 159 -28.36 -30.05 5.67
C PHE A 159 -28.48 -31.06 4.51
N VAL A 160 -29.69 -31.23 3.96
CA VAL A 160 -29.96 -32.19 2.86
C VAL A 160 -29.07 -31.89 1.66
N LEU A 161 -28.95 -30.61 1.32
CA LEU A 161 -28.19 -30.13 0.17
C LEU A 161 -26.69 -30.37 0.31
N GLN A 162 -26.12 -30.11 1.50
CA GLN A 162 -24.72 -30.37 1.79
C GLN A 162 -24.40 -31.86 1.69
N VAL A 163 -25.28 -32.72 2.23
CA VAL A 163 -25.12 -34.18 2.18
C VAL A 163 -25.19 -34.71 0.74
N VAL A 164 -26.20 -34.26 -0.02
CA VAL A 164 -26.41 -34.70 -1.42
C VAL A 164 -25.26 -34.28 -2.31
N LEU A 165 -24.79 -33.03 -2.18
CA LEU A 165 -23.69 -32.51 -2.97
C LEU A 165 -22.35 -33.14 -2.58
N ALA A 166 -22.10 -33.34 -1.29
CA ALA A 166 -20.91 -34.02 -0.78
C ALA A 166 -20.81 -35.45 -1.34
N MET A 167 -21.90 -36.21 -1.32
CA MET A 167 -21.92 -37.57 -1.85
C MET A 167 -21.85 -37.61 -3.38
N GLY A 168 -22.51 -36.68 -4.08
CA GLY A 168 -22.42 -36.54 -5.54
C GLY A 168 -20.97 -36.35 -6.01
N ILE A 169 -20.23 -35.41 -5.39
CA ILE A 169 -18.80 -35.19 -5.69
C ILE A 169 -17.97 -36.44 -5.32
N SER A 170 -18.25 -37.04 -4.17
CA SER A 170 -17.53 -38.20 -3.69
C SER A 170 -17.68 -39.41 -4.63
N ALA A 171 -18.84 -39.58 -5.26
CA ALA A 171 -19.12 -40.65 -6.22
C ALA A 171 -18.26 -40.57 -7.49
N GLU A 172 -17.59 -39.45 -7.76
CA GLU A 172 -16.65 -39.32 -8.88
C GLU A 172 -15.26 -39.93 -8.57
N LEU A 173 -14.95 -40.18 -7.28
CA LEU A 173 -13.66 -40.69 -6.83
C LEU A 173 -13.21 -41.99 -7.54
N PRO A 174 -14.08 -43.01 -7.76
CA PRO A 174 -13.72 -44.21 -8.51
C PRO A 174 -13.31 -43.89 -9.96
N LEU A 175 -14.05 -42.99 -10.62
CA LEU A 175 -13.77 -42.59 -12.00
C LEU A 175 -12.41 -41.90 -12.10
N VAL A 176 -12.12 -40.97 -11.18
CA VAL A 176 -10.83 -40.28 -11.12
C VAL A 176 -9.68 -41.27 -10.96
N ILE A 177 -9.81 -42.25 -10.05
CA ILE A 177 -8.79 -43.28 -9.83
C ILE A 177 -8.59 -44.15 -11.08
N ILE A 178 -9.68 -44.58 -11.72
CA ILE A 178 -9.63 -45.37 -12.96
C ILE A 178 -8.97 -44.57 -14.08
N MET A 179 -9.30 -43.27 -14.22
CA MET A 179 -8.72 -42.41 -15.25
C MET A 179 -7.22 -42.20 -15.01
N LEU A 180 -6.80 -41.97 -13.77
CA LEU A 180 -5.37 -41.87 -13.41
C LEU A 180 -4.62 -43.19 -13.66
N ALA A 181 -5.28 -44.34 -13.46
CA ALA A 181 -4.73 -45.65 -13.81
C ALA A 181 -4.64 -45.87 -15.33
N VAL A 182 -5.61 -45.38 -16.10
CA VAL A 182 -5.56 -45.36 -17.58
C VAL A 182 -4.44 -44.42 -18.07
N LEU A 183 -4.20 -43.28 -17.41
CA LEU A 183 -3.11 -42.36 -17.77
C LEU A 183 -1.72 -42.87 -17.31
N GLY A 184 -1.67 -43.93 -16.50
CA GLY A 184 -0.40 -44.48 -15.97
C GLY A 184 0.19 -43.66 -14.84
N VAL A 185 -0.53 -42.66 -14.32
CA VAL A 185 -0.10 -41.82 -13.17
C VAL A 185 -0.14 -42.63 -11.88
N VAL A 186 -1.07 -43.58 -11.77
CA VAL A 186 -1.30 -44.37 -10.56
C VAL A 186 -1.32 -45.87 -10.89
N THR A 187 -0.63 -46.69 -10.09
CA THR A 187 -0.62 -48.16 -10.23
C THR A 187 -1.45 -48.82 -9.11
N PRO A 188 -2.03 -50.02 -9.34
CA PRO A 188 -2.74 -50.75 -8.29
C PRO A 188 -1.88 -51.01 -7.04
N ALA A 189 -0.58 -51.27 -7.20
CA ALA A 189 0.35 -51.43 -6.08
C ALA A 189 0.50 -50.15 -5.24
N MET A 190 0.51 -48.98 -5.89
CA MET A 190 0.56 -47.68 -5.21
C MET A 190 -0.72 -47.41 -4.42
N LEU A 191 -1.90 -47.69 -4.99
CA LEU A 191 -3.20 -47.54 -4.32
C LEU A 191 -3.36 -48.50 -3.13
N HIS A 192 -2.89 -49.74 -3.27
CA HIS A 192 -2.92 -50.70 -2.17
C HIS A 192 -2.07 -50.22 -0.97
N ARG A 193 -0.86 -49.71 -1.23
CA ARG A 193 0.01 -49.14 -0.18
C ARG A 193 -0.58 -47.87 0.46
N PHE A 194 -1.40 -47.13 -0.30
CA PHE A 194 -2.01 -45.88 0.16
C PHE A 194 -3.32 -46.07 0.96
N ARG A 195 -3.87 -47.29 1.07
CA ARG A 195 -5.14 -47.59 1.78
C ARG A 195 -5.23 -46.99 3.19
N ARG A 196 -4.17 -47.07 3.99
CA ARG A 196 -4.14 -46.51 5.36
C ARG A 196 -4.26 -44.98 5.38
N PHE A 197 -3.73 -44.30 4.37
CA PHE A 197 -3.84 -42.85 4.24
C PHE A 197 -5.19 -42.45 3.63
N ALA A 198 -5.70 -43.24 2.68
CA ALA A 198 -7.05 -43.09 2.14
C ALA A 198 -8.12 -43.19 3.24
N ALA A 199 -7.93 -44.09 4.22
CA ALA A 199 -8.83 -44.18 5.37
C ALA A 199 -8.80 -42.91 6.24
N VAL A 200 -7.62 -42.39 6.57
CA VAL A 200 -7.50 -41.11 7.30
C VAL A 200 -8.14 -39.96 6.52
N LEU A 201 -7.96 -39.91 5.19
CA LEU A 201 -8.57 -38.90 4.32
C LEU A 201 -10.09 -39.05 4.22
N ALA A 202 -10.63 -40.27 4.22
CA ALA A 202 -12.07 -40.52 4.22
C ALA A 202 -12.72 -40.10 5.56
N PHE A 203 -12.02 -40.29 6.68
CA PHE A 203 -12.45 -39.79 7.98
C PHE A 203 -12.34 -38.27 8.08
N ALA A 204 -11.23 -37.67 7.63
CA ALA A 204 -11.09 -36.22 7.56
C ALA A 204 -12.14 -35.58 6.64
N GLY A 205 -12.40 -36.20 5.48
CA GLY A 205 -13.45 -35.80 4.55
C GLY A 205 -14.83 -35.93 5.18
N GLY A 206 -15.12 -37.06 5.84
CA GLY A 206 -16.36 -37.26 6.59
C GLY A 206 -16.58 -36.19 7.66
N ALA A 207 -15.54 -35.80 8.40
CA ALA A 207 -15.62 -34.77 9.44
C ALA A 207 -15.85 -33.35 8.89
N ILE A 208 -15.37 -33.06 7.68
CA ILE A 208 -15.58 -31.77 7.00
C ILE A 208 -16.96 -31.72 6.33
N LEU A 209 -17.40 -32.85 5.77
CA LEU A 209 -18.61 -32.96 4.98
C LEU A 209 -19.85 -33.22 5.86
N SER A 210 -19.67 -33.80 7.06
CA SER A 210 -20.76 -33.98 8.01
C SER A 210 -21.19 -32.63 8.60
N PRO A 211 -22.46 -32.23 8.44
CA PRO A 211 -22.96 -30.97 9.00
C PRO A 211 -23.07 -31.01 10.54
N GLY A 212 -23.09 -32.20 11.14
CA GLY A 212 -23.02 -32.41 12.58
C GLY A 212 -21.57 -32.59 13.06
N THR A 213 -21.25 -32.07 14.25
CA THR A 213 -19.98 -32.32 14.95
C THR A 213 -19.96 -33.68 15.68
N ASP A 214 -20.89 -34.58 15.35
CA ASP A 214 -21.05 -35.88 15.97
C ASP A 214 -20.33 -36.99 15.19
N ILE A 215 -19.83 -37.98 15.94
CA ILE A 215 -19.05 -39.10 15.41
C ILE A 215 -19.89 -39.98 14.47
N PHE A 216 -21.20 -40.09 14.72
CA PHE A 216 -22.09 -40.94 13.93
C PHE A 216 -22.28 -40.41 12.52
N SER A 217 -22.60 -39.13 12.36
CA SER A 217 -22.72 -38.48 11.04
C SER A 217 -21.40 -38.53 10.26
N MET A 218 -20.27 -38.35 10.93
CA MET A 218 -18.94 -38.51 10.34
C MET A 218 -18.71 -39.95 9.85
N MET A 219 -18.98 -40.96 10.66
CA MET A 219 -18.84 -42.38 10.26
C MET A 219 -19.76 -42.75 9.11
N MET A 220 -21.00 -42.25 9.13
CA MET A 220 -22.01 -42.53 8.11
C MET A 220 -21.62 -41.96 6.73
N MET A 221 -20.83 -40.88 6.70
CA MET A 221 -20.25 -40.33 5.47
C MET A 221 -18.92 -40.96 5.07
N SER A 222 -18.07 -41.34 6.03
CA SER A 222 -16.76 -41.93 5.76
C SER A 222 -16.85 -43.36 5.21
N ILE A 223 -17.84 -44.15 5.62
CA ILE A 223 -18.02 -45.54 5.16
C ILE A 223 -18.28 -45.60 3.64
N PRO A 224 -19.24 -44.86 3.06
CA PRO A 224 -19.44 -44.80 1.60
C PRO A 224 -18.18 -44.35 0.84
N LEU A 225 -17.43 -43.38 1.37
CA LEU A 225 -16.18 -42.89 0.78
C LEU A 225 -15.11 -43.99 0.69
N LEU A 226 -14.98 -44.80 1.74
CA LEU A 226 -14.08 -45.96 1.75
C LEU A 226 -14.49 -47.02 0.72
N ILE A 227 -15.79 -47.29 0.61
CA ILE A 227 -16.33 -48.21 -0.40
C ILE A 227 -16.02 -47.71 -1.81
N LEU A 228 -16.23 -46.42 -2.08
CA LEU A 228 -15.92 -45.81 -3.38
C LEU A 228 -14.43 -45.89 -3.72
N TYR A 229 -13.54 -45.72 -2.72
CA TYR A 229 -12.11 -45.92 -2.91
C TYR A 229 -11.77 -47.35 -3.32
N GLU A 230 -12.37 -48.36 -2.68
CA GLU A 230 -12.17 -49.77 -3.02
C GLU A 230 -12.73 -50.13 -4.41
N VAL A 231 -13.87 -49.54 -4.80
CA VAL A 231 -14.41 -49.65 -6.17
C VAL A 231 -13.44 -49.05 -7.19
N GLY A 232 -12.84 -47.89 -6.89
CA GLY A 232 -11.80 -47.28 -7.72
C GLY A 232 -10.54 -48.14 -7.84
N PHE A 233 -10.10 -48.75 -6.74
CA PHE A 233 -8.99 -49.69 -6.70
C PHE A 233 -9.27 -50.94 -7.56
N ALA A 234 -10.45 -51.55 -7.43
CA ALA A 234 -10.85 -52.70 -8.23
C ALA A 234 -10.90 -52.35 -9.73
N GLY A 235 -11.43 -51.19 -10.08
CA GLY A 235 -11.43 -50.67 -11.45
C GLY A 235 -10.03 -50.47 -12.02
N ALA A 236 -9.12 -49.84 -11.25
CA ALA A 236 -7.72 -49.68 -11.62
C ALA A 236 -7.01 -51.04 -11.83
N TRP A 237 -7.31 -52.04 -10.99
CA TRP A 237 -6.77 -53.39 -11.10
C TRP A 237 -7.23 -54.12 -12.37
N ILE A 238 -8.52 -54.00 -12.74
CA ILE A 238 -9.07 -54.57 -13.97
C ILE A 238 -8.42 -53.94 -15.21
N VAL A 239 -8.27 -52.61 -15.23
CA VAL A 239 -7.60 -51.87 -16.32
C VAL A 239 -6.15 -52.30 -16.45
N HIS A 240 -5.44 -52.45 -15.33
CA HIS A 240 -4.05 -52.88 -15.32
C HIS A 240 -3.88 -54.33 -15.83
N ARG A 241 -4.76 -55.26 -15.42
CA ARG A 241 -4.78 -56.65 -15.95
C ARG A 241 -5.06 -56.72 -17.45
N ARG A 242 -5.96 -55.89 -17.98
CA ARG A 242 -6.24 -55.82 -19.43
C ARG A 242 -5.03 -55.26 -20.21
N ARG A 243 -4.31 -54.29 -19.65
CA ARG A 243 -3.05 -53.77 -20.23
C ARG A 243 -1.93 -54.81 -20.23
N ILE A 244 -1.77 -55.57 -19.15
CA ILE A 244 -0.75 -56.64 -19.08
C ILE A 244 -1.06 -57.76 -20.09
N ARG A 245 -2.35 -58.12 -20.29
CA ARG A 245 -2.75 -59.10 -21.31
C ARG A 245 -2.58 -58.59 -22.74
N ALA A 246 -2.86 -57.31 -23.01
CA ALA A 246 -2.61 -56.69 -24.30
C ALA A 246 -1.10 -56.55 -24.60
N ALA A 247 -0.28 -56.24 -23.58
CA ALA A 247 1.17 -56.23 -23.67
C ALA A 247 1.77 -57.63 -23.86
N ALA A 248 1.23 -58.67 -23.18
CA ALA A 248 1.65 -60.06 -23.35
C ALA A 248 1.23 -60.65 -24.72
N ALA A 249 0.04 -60.30 -25.22
CA ALA A 249 -0.40 -60.67 -26.57
C ALA A 249 0.40 -59.95 -27.67
N ALA A 250 0.76 -58.68 -27.45
CA ALA A 250 1.64 -57.93 -28.35
C ALA A 250 3.08 -58.46 -28.33
N LEU A 251 3.61 -58.87 -27.16
CA LEU A 251 4.94 -59.47 -27.02
C LEU A 251 5.00 -60.88 -27.66
N MET A 252 3.95 -61.69 -27.53
CA MET A 252 3.83 -63.00 -28.20
C MET A 252 3.66 -62.87 -29.72
N ALA A 253 2.92 -61.85 -30.19
CA ALA A 253 2.80 -61.56 -31.62
C ALA A 253 4.11 -61.01 -32.23
N LEU A 254 4.90 -60.25 -31.47
CA LEU A 254 6.22 -59.75 -31.86
C LEU A 254 7.31 -60.83 -31.89
N VAL A 255 7.13 -61.94 -31.18
CA VAL A 255 8.07 -63.08 -31.19
C VAL A 255 7.67 -64.15 -32.22
N ALA A 256 6.38 -64.26 -32.58
CA ALA A 256 5.89 -65.26 -33.54
C ALA A 256 5.94 -64.83 -35.02
N PHE A 257 6.02 -63.54 -35.33
CA PHE A 257 6.10 -63.03 -36.71
C PHE A 257 7.31 -62.11 -36.89
N GLY A 258 8.44 -62.68 -37.31
CA GLY A 258 9.59 -61.89 -37.74
C GLY A 258 9.30 -61.17 -39.07
N PHE A 259 9.03 -59.86 -39.03
CA PHE A 259 9.03 -58.97 -40.20
C PHE A 259 9.36 -57.50 -39.80
N PRO A 260 9.94 -56.70 -40.72
CA PRO A 260 10.73 -55.50 -40.43
C PRO A 260 9.89 -54.25 -40.23
N THR A 261 10.36 -53.33 -39.39
CA THR A 261 9.74 -52.02 -39.17
C THR A 261 10.00 -51.07 -40.33
N ARG A 262 8.98 -50.79 -41.15
CA ARG A 262 8.90 -49.55 -41.95
C ARG A 262 8.19 -48.48 -41.12
N LEU A 263 8.91 -47.40 -40.84
CA LEU A 263 8.38 -46.14 -40.31
C LEU A 263 7.90 -45.30 -41.50
N ASP A 264 6.59 -45.09 -41.63
CA ASP A 264 6.06 -44.12 -42.58
C ASP A 264 6.38 -42.70 -42.13
N ALA A 265 7.05 -41.97 -43.02
CA ALA A 265 7.50 -40.60 -42.87
C ALA A 265 6.33 -39.60 -42.89
N GLN A 266 6.42 -38.58 -42.02
CA GLN A 266 5.63 -37.36 -42.13
C GLN A 266 6.07 -36.57 -43.37
N ARG A 267 5.11 -36.11 -44.17
CA ARG A 267 5.37 -35.25 -45.33
C ARG A 267 5.80 -33.83 -44.90
N PRO A 268 6.67 -33.14 -45.66
CA PRO A 268 7.09 -31.76 -45.38
C PRO A 268 5.97 -30.74 -45.61
N ILE A 269 5.95 -29.68 -44.81
CA ILE A 269 5.10 -28.49 -44.96
C ILE A 269 5.79 -27.54 -45.97
N PRO A 270 5.07 -26.85 -46.89
CA PRO A 270 5.69 -25.88 -47.79
C PRO A 270 6.10 -24.59 -47.05
N PRO A 271 7.15 -23.88 -47.51
CA PRO A 271 7.59 -22.62 -46.90
C PRO A 271 6.56 -21.48 -47.08
N PRO A 272 6.50 -20.52 -46.14
CA PRO A 272 5.64 -19.34 -46.28
C PRO A 272 6.16 -18.42 -47.40
N ARG A 273 5.23 -17.73 -48.08
CA ARG A 273 5.57 -16.68 -49.06
C ARG A 273 6.29 -15.51 -48.37
N PRO A 274 7.32 -14.91 -48.99
CA PRO A 274 8.01 -13.75 -48.43
C PRO A 274 7.07 -12.54 -48.41
N VAL A 275 6.96 -11.91 -47.23
CA VAL A 275 6.42 -10.55 -47.10
C VAL A 275 7.48 -9.61 -47.67
N ALA A 276 7.10 -8.76 -48.62
CA ALA A 276 7.98 -7.76 -49.21
C ALA A 276 8.59 -6.88 -48.10
N GLN A 277 9.89 -7.04 -47.88
CA GLN A 277 10.67 -6.13 -47.05
C GLN A 277 10.74 -4.77 -47.75
N GLN A 278 10.19 -3.75 -47.11
CA GLN A 278 10.54 -2.37 -47.45
C GLN A 278 12.00 -2.16 -47.06
N SER A 279 12.83 -1.81 -48.05
CA SER A 279 14.25 -1.52 -47.86
C SER A 279 14.44 -0.38 -46.87
N PRO A 280 15.29 -0.53 -45.83
CA PRO A 280 15.73 0.58 -45.01
C PRO A 280 16.56 1.53 -45.88
N ARG A 281 16.21 2.81 -45.92
CA ARG A 281 17.11 3.86 -46.43
C ARG A 281 18.39 3.82 -45.60
N GLN A 282 19.50 3.46 -46.24
CA GLN A 282 20.84 3.54 -45.66
C GLN A 282 21.24 5.02 -45.53
N ASN A 283 21.51 5.45 -44.29
CA ASN A 283 22.35 6.62 -44.06
C ASN A 283 23.81 6.18 -44.25
N PRO A 284 24.61 6.86 -45.10
CA PRO A 284 26.01 6.51 -45.32
C PRO A 284 26.87 7.12 -44.20
N ALA A 285 26.79 6.56 -43.00
CA ALA A 285 27.69 6.88 -41.89
C ALA A 285 27.60 5.79 -40.79
N ASP A 286 27.87 4.53 -41.15
CA ASP A 286 28.15 3.51 -40.13
C ASP A 286 28.95 2.35 -40.73
N THR A 287 30.16 2.66 -41.22
CA THR A 287 31.22 1.65 -41.39
C THR A 287 31.92 1.49 -40.05
N GLY A 288 31.27 0.78 -39.14
CA GLY A 288 31.81 0.39 -37.83
C GLY A 288 31.43 -1.05 -37.55
N THR A 289 32.44 -1.88 -37.31
CA THR A 289 32.32 -3.28 -36.90
C THR A 289 31.22 -3.48 -35.85
N ARG A 290 30.30 -4.42 -36.11
CA ARG A 290 29.32 -4.89 -35.12
C ARG A 290 30.06 -5.56 -33.96
N THR A 291 30.33 -4.82 -32.89
CA THR A 291 30.84 -5.39 -31.65
C THR A 291 29.70 -6.13 -30.94
N PRO A 292 29.81 -7.43 -30.64
CA PRO A 292 28.86 -8.13 -29.78
C PRO A 292 28.78 -7.45 -28.41
N THR A 293 27.61 -7.44 -27.78
CA THR A 293 27.46 -6.96 -26.41
C THR A 293 28.39 -7.77 -25.50
N PRO A 294 29.37 -7.16 -24.81
CA PRO A 294 30.32 -7.95 -24.02
C PRO A 294 29.58 -8.63 -22.87
N LEU A 295 29.82 -9.93 -22.69
CA LEU A 295 29.60 -10.61 -21.41
C LEU A 295 30.31 -9.79 -20.31
N ASP A 296 29.72 -9.63 -19.13
CA ASP A 296 30.37 -8.90 -18.02
C ASP A 296 31.74 -9.53 -17.72
N THR A 297 32.80 -8.86 -18.19
CA THR A 297 34.16 -9.40 -18.19
C THR A 297 34.70 -9.58 -16.77
N ALA A 298 34.15 -8.87 -15.79
CA ALA A 298 34.53 -9.00 -14.39
C ALA A 298 33.93 -10.26 -13.77
N SER A 299 32.62 -10.48 -13.94
CA SER A 299 31.93 -11.69 -13.44
C SER A 299 32.42 -12.95 -14.16
N ALA A 300 32.59 -12.90 -15.48
CA ALA A 300 33.09 -14.02 -16.26
C ALA A 300 34.50 -14.46 -15.81
N ARG A 301 35.40 -13.49 -15.51
CA ARG A 301 36.75 -13.77 -14.99
C ARG A 301 36.72 -14.43 -13.61
N ARG A 302 35.82 -14.02 -12.71
CA ARG A 302 35.66 -14.63 -11.38
C ARG A 302 35.21 -16.09 -11.48
N LEU A 303 34.31 -16.38 -12.41
CA LEU A 303 33.71 -17.70 -12.59
C LEU A 303 34.56 -18.64 -13.46
N GLY A 304 35.69 -18.18 -14.01
CA GLY A 304 36.52 -18.95 -14.93
C GLY A 304 35.87 -19.18 -16.29
N ILE A 305 34.88 -18.36 -16.67
CA ILE A 305 34.17 -18.48 -17.95
C ILE A 305 34.91 -17.64 -19.00
N PRO A 306 35.33 -18.24 -20.14
CA PRO A 306 36.00 -17.49 -21.21
C PRO A 306 35.04 -16.46 -21.81
N THR A 307 35.55 -15.27 -22.12
CA THR A 307 34.74 -14.16 -22.67
C THR A 307 34.82 -14.07 -24.20
N ALA A 308 35.82 -14.71 -24.78
CA ALA A 308 36.05 -14.82 -26.22
C ALA A 308 36.84 -16.11 -26.54
N PRO A 309 36.78 -16.59 -27.79
CA PRO A 309 37.64 -17.67 -28.27
C PRO A 309 39.13 -17.37 -28.06
N LYS A 310 39.94 -18.37 -27.70
CA LYS A 310 41.41 -18.28 -27.62
C LYS A 310 42.05 -18.23 -29.01
N LEU A 311 41.40 -18.85 -29.99
CA LEU A 311 41.83 -18.99 -31.36
C LEU A 311 40.98 -18.06 -32.25
N SER A 312 41.53 -17.64 -33.39
CA SER A 312 40.82 -16.83 -34.38
C SER A 312 40.97 -17.42 -35.77
N PHE A 313 39.97 -17.27 -36.64
CA PHE A 313 40.16 -17.58 -38.05
C PHE A 313 40.91 -16.44 -38.73
N ALA A 314 41.70 -16.78 -39.76
CA ALA A 314 42.22 -15.76 -40.69
C ALA A 314 41.04 -15.04 -41.35
N ALA A 315 41.27 -13.81 -41.81
CA ALA A 315 40.28 -13.11 -42.62
C ALA A 315 39.90 -13.99 -43.84
N PRO A 316 38.62 -14.02 -44.24
CA PRO A 316 38.21 -14.67 -45.48
C PRO A 316 39.06 -14.14 -46.65
N ASP A 317 39.43 -15.02 -47.56
CA ASP A 317 39.98 -14.59 -48.85
C ASP A 317 38.83 -14.24 -49.80
N SER A 318 39.16 -13.63 -50.94
CA SER A 318 38.14 -13.21 -51.92
C SER A 318 37.30 -14.37 -52.45
N ILE A 319 37.82 -15.61 -52.44
CA ILE A 319 37.09 -16.80 -52.90
C ILE A 319 36.05 -17.23 -51.88
N VAL A 320 36.39 -17.22 -50.59
CA VAL A 320 35.45 -17.51 -49.51
C VAL A 320 34.35 -16.45 -49.47
N ASP A 321 34.67 -15.18 -49.67
CA ASP A 321 33.69 -14.09 -49.76
C ASP A 321 32.75 -14.28 -50.96
N ASP A 322 33.28 -14.58 -52.15
CA ASP A 322 32.47 -14.86 -53.35
C ASP A 322 31.54 -16.09 -53.16
N LEU A 323 32.02 -17.13 -52.46
CA LEU A 323 31.22 -18.32 -52.14
C LEU A 323 30.12 -18.04 -51.11
N LEU A 324 30.35 -17.09 -50.19
CA LEU A 324 29.36 -16.65 -49.19
C LEU A 324 28.28 -15.76 -49.80
N GLU A 325 28.53 -15.14 -50.95
CA GLU A 325 27.54 -14.33 -51.70
C GLU A 325 26.56 -15.18 -52.53
N LEU A 326 26.86 -16.47 -52.77
CA LEU A 326 25.99 -17.39 -53.51
C LEU A 326 24.83 -17.92 -52.63
N GLU A 327 23.60 -17.82 -53.12
CA GLU A 327 22.42 -18.38 -52.44
C GLU A 327 22.55 -19.91 -52.26
N GLY A 328 22.47 -20.37 -51.01
CA GLY A 328 22.46 -21.79 -50.65
C GLY A 328 23.78 -22.38 -50.16
N TYR A 329 24.84 -21.57 -50.00
CA TYR A 329 26.12 -21.99 -49.42
C TYR A 329 26.24 -21.60 -47.94
N ASP A 330 26.42 -22.60 -47.07
CA ASP A 330 26.79 -22.41 -45.66
C ASP A 330 28.27 -22.75 -45.46
N VAL A 331 29.08 -21.77 -45.05
CA VAL A 331 30.49 -22.02 -44.72
C VAL A 331 30.63 -22.49 -43.27
N THR A 332 31.31 -23.62 -43.09
CA THR A 332 31.82 -24.06 -41.79
C THR A 332 33.33 -23.99 -41.82
N ARG A 333 33.93 -23.20 -40.92
CA ARG A 333 35.39 -23.09 -40.80
C ARG A 333 35.89 -24.09 -39.78
N TYR A 334 37.05 -24.68 -40.06
CA TYR A 334 37.73 -25.62 -39.17
C TYR A 334 39.19 -25.21 -39.00
N ARG A 335 39.71 -25.27 -37.78
CA ARG A 335 41.10 -25.00 -37.44
C ARG A 335 41.53 -26.01 -36.38
N SER A 336 42.72 -26.60 -36.53
CA SER A 336 43.33 -27.48 -35.53
C SER A 336 44.82 -27.68 -35.82
N ASP A 337 45.55 -28.30 -34.90
CA ASP A 337 46.94 -28.72 -35.10
C ASP A 337 47.01 -29.86 -36.13
N THR A 338 46.03 -30.77 -36.10
CA THR A 338 45.85 -31.83 -37.10
C THR A 338 44.39 -31.92 -37.52
N ALA A 339 44.12 -31.86 -38.82
CA ALA A 339 42.78 -32.04 -39.39
C ALA A 339 42.77 -33.25 -40.32
N ARG A 340 41.85 -34.19 -40.09
CA ARG A 340 41.60 -35.33 -40.96
C ARG A 340 40.21 -35.21 -41.56
N VAL A 341 40.15 -35.03 -42.87
CA VAL A 341 38.89 -34.93 -43.63
C VAL A 341 38.75 -36.15 -44.50
N GLN A 342 37.77 -36.99 -44.19
CA GLN A 342 37.37 -38.14 -44.99
C GLN A 342 36.16 -37.73 -45.83
N THR A 343 36.40 -37.45 -47.11
CA THR A 343 35.38 -36.92 -48.02
C THR A 343 34.31 -37.94 -48.40
N ILE A 344 34.67 -39.23 -48.51
CA ILE A 344 33.74 -40.32 -48.83
C ILE A 344 32.76 -40.55 -47.67
N ASP A 345 33.29 -40.69 -46.45
CA ASP A 345 32.49 -40.94 -45.25
C ASP A 345 31.91 -39.65 -44.63
N ARG A 346 32.28 -38.49 -45.19
CA ARG A 346 31.92 -37.14 -44.72
C ARG A 346 32.20 -36.94 -43.23
N VAL A 347 33.40 -37.35 -42.82
CA VAL A 347 33.89 -37.24 -41.45
C VAL A 347 35.02 -36.20 -41.38
N VAL A 348 34.93 -35.27 -40.44
CA VAL A 348 35.96 -34.28 -40.13
C VAL A 348 36.40 -34.49 -38.69
N LYS A 349 37.66 -34.87 -38.48
CA LYS A 349 38.27 -34.99 -37.16
C LYS A 349 39.34 -33.93 -36.97
N LEU A 350 39.23 -33.17 -35.91
CA LEU A 350 40.15 -32.10 -35.54
C LEU A 350 40.80 -32.46 -34.22
N ASP A 351 42.13 -32.55 -34.22
CA ASP A 351 42.95 -32.93 -33.08
C ASP A 351 43.94 -31.80 -32.73
N GLY A 352 43.97 -31.40 -31.46
CA GLY A 352 44.84 -30.34 -30.95
C GLY A 352 44.35 -28.95 -31.33
N ASN A 353 44.14 -28.07 -30.34
CA ASN A 353 43.62 -26.70 -30.53
C ASN A 353 42.47 -26.62 -31.56
N ALA A 354 41.51 -27.55 -31.44
CA ALA A 354 40.43 -27.69 -32.40
C ALA A 354 39.41 -26.56 -32.23
N MET A 355 39.09 -25.89 -33.31
CA MET A 355 38.14 -24.79 -33.37
C MET A 355 37.28 -24.94 -34.62
N THR A 356 35.98 -24.72 -34.47
CA THR A 356 35.06 -24.62 -35.60
C THR A 356 34.16 -23.41 -35.47
N GLU A 357 33.76 -22.83 -36.60
CA GLU A 357 32.79 -21.75 -36.66
C GLU A 357 31.76 -22.02 -37.74
N ARG A 358 30.49 -21.86 -37.38
CA ARG A 358 29.34 -22.02 -38.28
C ARG A 358 28.22 -21.09 -37.85
N ALA A 359 27.63 -20.36 -38.79
CA ALA A 359 26.47 -19.48 -38.56
C ALA A 359 26.62 -18.53 -37.36
N GLY A 360 27.80 -17.93 -37.19
CA GLY A 360 28.10 -16.99 -36.09
C GLY A 360 28.30 -17.64 -34.71
N SER A 361 28.28 -18.97 -34.62
CA SER A 361 28.65 -19.71 -33.41
C SER A 361 30.05 -20.28 -33.54
N THR A 362 30.85 -20.16 -32.48
CA THR A 362 32.23 -20.67 -32.42
C THR A 362 32.34 -21.71 -31.32
N LEU A 363 32.97 -22.86 -31.63
CA LEU A 363 33.27 -23.89 -30.64
C LEU A 363 34.77 -24.19 -30.65
N GLU A 364 35.38 -24.15 -29.47
CA GLU A 364 36.76 -24.60 -29.23
C GLU A 364 36.77 -25.86 -28.39
N ALA A 365 37.67 -26.80 -28.65
CA ALA A 365 37.90 -27.99 -27.82
C ALA A 365 39.29 -28.59 -28.08
N ARG A 366 39.69 -29.63 -27.35
CA ARG A 366 40.92 -30.38 -27.67
C ARG A 366 40.73 -31.32 -28.86
N HIS A 367 39.55 -31.95 -28.95
CA HIS A 367 39.17 -32.86 -30.02
C HIS A 367 37.75 -32.51 -30.51
N ILE A 368 37.55 -32.48 -31.82
CA ILE A 368 36.23 -32.33 -32.45
C ILE A 368 36.07 -33.42 -33.50
N ASP A 369 35.02 -34.26 -33.38
CA ASP A 369 34.64 -35.28 -34.35
C ASP A 369 33.27 -34.94 -34.95
N TYR A 370 33.27 -34.53 -36.21
CA TYR A 370 32.06 -34.25 -36.97
C TYR A 370 31.81 -35.34 -38.01
N ARG A 371 30.67 -36.03 -37.90
CA ARG A 371 30.24 -37.08 -38.81
C ARG A 371 28.92 -36.67 -39.47
N ALA A 372 29.01 -36.17 -40.69
CA ALA A 372 27.83 -35.69 -41.40
C ALA A 372 26.85 -36.82 -41.75
N GLY A 373 27.34 -38.05 -42.01
CA GLY A 373 26.51 -39.21 -42.31
C GLY A 373 25.62 -39.66 -41.13
N ASP A 374 26.14 -39.57 -39.91
CA ASP A 374 25.45 -39.97 -38.67
C ASP A 374 24.71 -38.81 -37.98
N CYS A 375 24.72 -37.62 -38.60
CA CYS A 375 24.22 -36.38 -37.99
C CYS A 375 24.83 -36.08 -36.61
N ARG A 376 26.09 -36.48 -36.37
CA ARG A 376 26.71 -36.45 -35.03
C ARG A 376 27.91 -35.52 -35.01
N PHE A 377 27.96 -34.65 -34.02
CA PHE A 377 29.04 -33.72 -33.76
C PHE A 377 29.43 -33.84 -32.29
N ASP A 378 30.65 -34.32 -32.01
CA ASP A 378 31.15 -34.47 -30.65
C ASP A 378 32.38 -33.59 -30.44
N ALA A 379 32.46 -32.93 -29.28
CA ALA A 379 33.64 -32.16 -28.87
C ALA A 379 34.05 -32.53 -27.44
N GLU A 380 35.35 -32.78 -27.26
CA GLU A 380 35.93 -33.31 -26.02
C GLU A 380 37.19 -32.53 -25.61
N GLY A 381 37.48 -32.55 -24.31
CA GLY A 381 38.63 -31.88 -23.72
C GLY A 381 38.42 -30.38 -23.57
N GLU A 382 37.49 -30.02 -22.67
CA GLU A 382 37.10 -28.64 -22.33
C GLU A 382 36.49 -27.84 -23.50
N PRO A 383 35.37 -28.32 -24.07
CA PRO A 383 34.65 -27.57 -25.10
C PRO A 383 34.11 -26.22 -24.58
N HIS A 384 34.39 -25.16 -25.31
CA HIS A 384 33.88 -23.79 -25.10
C HIS A 384 33.06 -23.35 -26.30
N LEU A 385 31.75 -23.26 -26.13
CA LEU A 385 30.81 -22.78 -27.15
C LEU A 385 30.48 -21.31 -26.91
N PHE A 386 30.67 -20.49 -27.93
CA PHE A 386 30.36 -19.07 -27.97
C PHE A 386 29.22 -18.84 -28.96
N GLN A 387 28.08 -18.32 -28.49
CA GLN A 387 26.90 -18.07 -29.33
C GLN A 387 26.14 -16.83 -28.83
N GLU A 388 26.03 -15.79 -29.67
CA GLU A 388 25.20 -14.59 -29.44
C GLU A 388 25.25 -14.01 -28.01
N GLY A 389 26.45 -13.91 -27.41
CA GLY A 389 26.63 -13.34 -26.06
C GLY A 389 26.38 -14.30 -24.89
N THR A 390 26.06 -15.57 -25.18
CA THR A 390 26.02 -16.68 -24.23
C THR A 390 27.27 -17.54 -24.40
N VAL A 391 27.87 -17.96 -23.29
CA VAL A 391 29.01 -18.88 -23.29
C VAL A 391 28.60 -20.15 -22.57
N VAL A 392 28.90 -21.30 -23.18
CA VAL A 392 28.67 -22.62 -22.60
C VAL A 392 30.00 -23.34 -22.54
N VAL A 393 30.45 -23.63 -21.33
CA VAL A 393 31.66 -24.42 -21.06
C VAL A 393 31.22 -25.78 -20.54
N GLY A 394 31.86 -26.87 -20.91
CA GLY A 394 31.58 -28.17 -20.34
C GLY A 394 32.73 -29.16 -20.48
N ARG A 395 32.51 -30.40 -20.08
CA ARG A 395 33.48 -31.49 -20.25
C ARG A 395 33.40 -32.14 -21.63
N GLN A 396 32.17 -32.28 -22.14
CA GLN A 396 31.87 -32.88 -23.43
C GLN A 396 30.63 -32.22 -24.01
N VAL A 397 30.64 -31.96 -25.32
CA VAL A 397 29.49 -31.49 -26.09
C VAL A 397 29.14 -32.56 -27.12
N GLN A 398 27.89 -32.98 -27.15
CA GLN A 398 27.34 -33.86 -28.18
C GLN A 398 26.20 -33.14 -28.86
N PHE A 399 26.25 -32.97 -30.17
CA PHE A 399 25.28 -32.22 -30.94
C PHE A 399 24.79 -33.07 -32.12
N ASN A 400 23.47 -33.19 -32.23
CA ASN A 400 22.83 -33.81 -33.38
C ASN A 400 22.53 -32.73 -34.41
N THR A 401 23.24 -32.75 -35.53
CA THR A 401 23.15 -31.70 -36.57
C THR A 401 21.86 -31.75 -37.39
N CYS A 402 21.16 -32.88 -37.43
CA CYS A 402 19.90 -33.02 -38.17
C CYS A 402 18.70 -32.65 -37.30
N ALA A 403 18.77 -32.93 -35.99
CA ALA A 403 17.73 -32.58 -35.04
C ALA A 403 17.97 -31.22 -34.35
N GLU A 404 19.10 -30.55 -34.62
CA GLU A 404 19.46 -29.26 -34.03
C GLU A 404 19.43 -29.27 -32.49
N ARG A 405 19.98 -30.34 -31.90
CA ARG A 405 19.93 -30.56 -30.44
C ARG A 405 21.30 -30.90 -29.89
N GLY A 406 21.72 -30.16 -28.87
CA GLY A 406 22.97 -30.34 -28.14
C GLY A 406 22.76 -30.82 -26.72
N LEU A 407 23.70 -31.63 -26.22
CA LEU A 407 23.87 -31.96 -24.81
C LEU A 407 25.30 -31.57 -24.41
N VAL A 408 25.40 -30.75 -23.36
CA VAL A 408 26.65 -30.39 -22.70
C VAL A 408 26.69 -31.09 -21.35
N GLN A 409 27.67 -31.96 -21.16
CA GLN A 409 27.89 -32.65 -19.90
C GLN A 409 28.73 -31.80 -18.95
N ASP A 410 28.33 -31.76 -17.68
CA ASP A 410 28.97 -30.96 -16.63
C ASP A 410 29.17 -29.50 -17.08
N GLY A 411 28.15 -28.97 -17.75
CA GLY A 411 28.18 -27.67 -18.38
C GLY A 411 27.93 -26.53 -17.40
N ARG A 412 28.62 -25.40 -17.60
CA ARG A 412 28.36 -24.12 -16.94
C ARG A 412 28.06 -23.07 -18.00
N THR A 413 27.02 -22.29 -17.78
CA THR A 413 26.62 -21.23 -18.71
C THR A 413 26.02 -20.04 -17.98
N THR A 414 26.14 -18.87 -18.60
CA THR A 414 25.59 -17.60 -18.13
C THR A 414 24.53 -17.11 -19.08
N PHE A 415 23.36 -16.76 -18.54
CA PHE A 415 22.29 -16.16 -19.30
C PHE A 415 22.16 -14.70 -18.88
N PRO A 416 22.72 -13.77 -19.69
CA PRO A 416 22.53 -12.36 -19.44
C PRO A 416 21.07 -12.00 -19.75
N GLN A 417 20.36 -11.49 -18.75
CA GLN A 417 19.01 -11.03 -18.97
C GLN A 417 18.72 -9.77 -18.17
N GLN A 418 17.93 -8.88 -18.77
CA GLN A 418 17.54 -7.60 -18.20
C GLN A 418 17.05 -7.80 -16.76
N GLY A 419 17.90 -7.62 -15.74
CA GLY A 419 17.52 -7.87 -14.34
C GLY A 419 18.67 -8.39 -13.50
N ALA A 420 19.15 -9.58 -13.83
CA ALA A 420 20.20 -10.32 -13.15
C ALA A 420 20.84 -11.30 -14.16
N ASN A 421 22.13 -11.61 -13.98
CA ASN A 421 22.81 -12.64 -14.77
C ASN A 421 22.65 -13.99 -14.07
N TRP A 422 21.89 -14.89 -14.67
CA TRP A 422 21.69 -16.22 -14.10
C TRP A 422 22.78 -17.17 -14.57
N ILE A 423 23.34 -17.91 -13.62
CA ILE A 423 24.36 -18.93 -13.83
C ILE A 423 23.72 -20.28 -13.58
N ILE A 424 23.89 -21.20 -14.54
CA ILE A 424 23.41 -22.57 -14.44
C ILE A 424 24.62 -23.51 -14.55
N SER A 425 24.70 -24.48 -13.63
CA SER A 425 25.68 -25.55 -13.63
C SER A 425 25.00 -26.92 -13.63
N GLY A 426 25.40 -27.81 -14.53
CA GLY A 426 24.91 -29.19 -14.62
C GLY A 426 24.86 -29.73 -16.04
N ASN A 427 24.09 -30.79 -16.26
CA ASN A 427 23.90 -31.32 -17.62
C ASN A 427 22.88 -30.45 -18.35
N ILE A 428 23.30 -29.79 -19.43
CA ILE A 428 22.50 -28.82 -20.16
C ILE A 428 22.21 -29.37 -21.55
N ALA A 429 20.94 -29.58 -21.86
CA ALA A 429 20.47 -29.85 -23.20
C ALA A 429 19.90 -28.58 -23.82
N MET A 430 20.37 -28.24 -25.02
CA MET A 430 19.94 -27.07 -25.78
C MET A 430 19.28 -27.55 -27.07
N ASP A 431 18.15 -26.95 -27.39
CA ASP A 431 17.54 -27.05 -28.71
C ASP A 431 17.92 -25.76 -29.45
N SER A 432 18.63 -25.84 -30.58
CA SER A 432 19.02 -24.64 -31.33
C SER A 432 17.87 -24.14 -32.23
N SER A 433 16.89 -24.99 -32.55
CA SER A 433 15.73 -24.65 -33.37
C SER A 433 14.65 -23.87 -32.59
N THR A 434 14.58 -24.11 -31.28
CA THR A 434 13.64 -23.45 -30.37
C THR A 434 14.45 -22.97 -29.18
N SER A 435 14.41 -21.68 -28.81
CA SER A 435 15.19 -21.05 -27.70
C SER A 435 14.85 -21.58 -26.29
N ARG A 436 14.84 -22.90 -26.17
CA ARG A 436 14.41 -23.75 -25.07
C ARG A 436 15.64 -24.47 -24.57
N ILE A 437 15.84 -24.36 -23.28
CA ILE A 437 16.98 -24.98 -22.61
C ILE A 437 16.41 -25.91 -21.55
N TYR A 438 16.90 -27.14 -21.56
CA TYR A 438 16.57 -28.13 -20.56
C TYR A 438 17.84 -28.40 -19.78
N ALA A 439 17.80 -28.31 -18.46
CA ALA A 439 18.94 -28.67 -17.64
C ALA A 439 18.52 -29.64 -16.55
N ARG A 440 19.37 -30.62 -16.28
CA ARG A 440 19.38 -31.33 -15.00
C ARG A 440 20.41 -30.60 -14.14
N ALA A 441 19.97 -29.48 -13.57
CA ALA A 441 20.85 -28.51 -12.94
C ALA A 441 21.22 -28.92 -11.51
N GLN A 442 22.51 -29.05 -11.24
CA GLN A 442 23.00 -29.22 -9.87
C GLN A 442 22.96 -27.89 -9.11
N GLU A 443 23.16 -26.77 -9.82
CA GLU A 443 23.21 -25.44 -9.22
C GLU A 443 22.64 -24.34 -10.14
N ILE A 444 21.78 -23.47 -9.60
CA ILE A 444 21.22 -22.28 -10.27
C ILE A 444 21.39 -21.08 -9.31
N THR A 445 22.08 -20.04 -9.74
CA THR A 445 22.34 -18.84 -8.90
C THR A 445 22.44 -17.57 -9.75
N SER A 446 22.29 -16.39 -9.15
CA SER A 446 22.76 -15.13 -9.77
C SER A 446 24.04 -14.59 -9.13
N CYS A 447 24.58 -15.28 -8.11
CA CYS A 447 25.83 -14.91 -7.47
C CYS A 447 27.00 -15.15 -8.44
N ASP A 448 27.83 -14.12 -8.67
CA ASP A 448 28.95 -14.18 -9.61
C ASP A 448 30.28 -14.63 -8.95
N LEU A 449 30.21 -15.20 -7.74
CA LEU A 449 31.36 -15.75 -7.02
C LEU A 449 31.51 -17.26 -7.29
N PRO A 450 32.74 -17.81 -7.25
CA PRO A 450 32.96 -19.25 -7.35
C PRO A 450 32.20 -20.05 -6.30
N ASP A 451 32.26 -19.59 -5.05
CA ASP A 451 31.47 -20.10 -3.92
C ASP A 451 30.22 -19.24 -3.76
N SER A 452 29.12 -19.69 -4.36
CA SER A 452 27.86 -18.98 -4.36
C SER A 452 27.36 -18.74 -2.93
N HIS A 453 27.00 -17.48 -2.59
CA HIS A 453 26.34 -17.23 -1.30
C HIS A 453 25.02 -17.98 -1.15
N TYR A 454 24.36 -18.26 -2.28
CA TYR A 454 23.14 -19.05 -2.35
C TYR A 454 23.04 -19.73 -3.71
N HIS A 455 22.32 -20.85 -3.78
CA HIS A 455 21.96 -21.49 -5.03
C HIS A 455 20.71 -22.36 -4.91
N PHE A 456 20.09 -22.69 -6.04
CA PHE A 456 19.02 -23.67 -6.12
C PHE A 456 19.50 -24.94 -6.81
N ALA A 457 19.28 -26.10 -6.19
CA ALA A 457 19.46 -27.39 -6.85
C ALA A 457 18.12 -27.88 -7.39
N ALA A 458 18.06 -28.35 -8.64
CA ALA A 458 16.81 -28.83 -9.22
C ALA A 458 16.99 -30.02 -10.18
N LYS A 459 16.17 -31.07 -10.02
CA LYS A 459 16.29 -32.27 -10.88
C LYS A 459 15.94 -32.00 -12.34
N GLU A 460 14.96 -31.15 -12.58
CA GLU A 460 14.52 -30.75 -13.91
C GLU A 460 14.40 -29.23 -13.94
N LEU A 461 15.07 -28.60 -14.91
CA LEU A 461 14.94 -27.20 -15.23
C LEU A 461 14.57 -27.07 -16.71
N LYS A 462 13.63 -26.18 -16.99
CA LYS A 462 13.22 -25.79 -18.32
C LYS A 462 13.22 -24.27 -18.41
N TRP A 463 13.94 -23.73 -19.37
CA TRP A 463 13.87 -22.34 -19.77
C TRP A 463 13.12 -22.25 -21.10
N VAL A 464 12.11 -21.37 -21.18
CA VAL A 464 11.29 -21.18 -22.39
C VAL A 464 11.41 -19.75 -22.90
N ASN A 465 11.71 -19.62 -24.21
CA ASN A 465 11.75 -18.35 -24.95
C ASN A 465 12.61 -17.29 -24.25
N GLY A 466 13.73 -17.71 -23.67
CA GLY A 466 14.62 -16.85 -22.91
C GLY A 466 13.98 -16.10 -21.75
N SER A 467 12.71 -16.32 -21.35
CA SER A 467 12.00 -15.42 -20.42
C SER A 467 11.28 -16.09 -19.26
N VAL A 468 11.08 -17.41 -19.30
CA VAL A 468 10.43 -18.14 -18.20
C VAL A 468 11.27 -19.35 -17.85
N MET A 469 11.69 -19.41 -16.59
CA MET A 469 12.39 -20.53 -15.99
C MET A 469 11.43 -21.31 -15.08
N VAL A 470 11.39 -22.63 -15.26
CA VAL A 470 10.63 -23.56 -14.43
C VAL A 470 11.59 -24.64 -13.94
N ALA A 471 11.71 -24.81 -12.62
CA ALA A 471 12.57 -25.82 -12.01
C ALA A 471 11.78 -26.70 -11.03
N ARG A 472 12.00 -28.03 -11.03
CA ARG A 472 11.27 -28.97 -10.16
C ARG A 472 12.04 -30.27 -9.85
N PRO A 473 11.88 -30.81 -8.63
CA PRO A 473 11.73 -30.03 -7.40
C PRO A 473 12.97 -29.14 -7.22
N ALA A 474 12.80 -27.93 -6.67
CA ALA A 474 13.90 -27.00 -6.41
C ALA A 474 14.20 -26.95 -4.91
N VAL A 475 15.47 -27.00 -4.52
CA VAL A 475 15.92 -26.86 -3.12
C VAL A 475 16.82 -25.65 -3.02
N LEU A 476 16.47 -24.70 -2.16
CA LEU A 476 17.29 -23.53 -1.88
C LEU A 476 18.38 -23.89 -0.86
N TYR A 477 19.62 -23.63 -1.24
CA TYR A 477 20.80 -23.69 -0.40
C TYR A 477 21.33 -22.28 -0.13
N ILE A 478 21.74 -22.02 1.11
CA ILE A 478 22.61 -20.89 1.45
C ILE A 478 23.97 -21.47 1.79
N ARG A 479 24.99 -21.15 0.99
CA ARG A 479 26.22 -21.96 0.90
C ARG A 479 25.85 -23.44 0.72
N ASP A 480 26.22 -24.31 1.67
CA ASP A 480 25.97 -25.76 1.59
C ASP A 480 24.76 -26.22 2.42
N VAL A 481 24.04 -25.30 3.08
CA VAL A 481 22.94 -25.66 3.99
C VAL A 481 21.60 -25.59 3.24
N PRO A 482 20.85 -26.70 3.11
CA PRO A 482 19.52 -26.68 2.52
C PRO A 482 18.53 -26.00 3.49
N ILE A 483 17.88 -24.94 3.03
CA ILE A 483 16.94 -24.15 3.85
C ILE A 483 15.48 -24.44 3.50
N ALA A 484 15.17 -24.62 2.22
CA ALA A 484 13.79 -24.79 1.77
C ALA A 484 13.68 -25.76 0.59
N TRP A 485 12.72 -26.68 0.67
CA TRP A 485 12.30 -27.54 -0.43
C TRP A 485 11.05 -26.96 -1.09
N ILE A 486 11.09 -26.75 -2.40
CA ILE A 486 10.03 -26.14 -3.20
C ILE A 486 9.63 -27.14 -4.30
N PRO A 487 8.35 -27.56 -4.38
CA PRO A 487 7.92 -28.57 -5.36
C PRO A 487 8.10 -28.11 -6.81
N PHE A 488 7.94 -26.80 -7.06
CA PHE A 488 8.25 -26.17 -8.34
C PHE A 488 8.65 -24.70 -8.10
N LEU A 489 9.73 -24.26 -8.74
CA LEU A 489 10.16 -22.87 -8.80
C LEU A 489 9.76 -22.32 -10.18
N PHE A 490 8.87 -21.34 -10.19
CA PHE A 490 8.48 -20.62 -11.40
C PHE A 490 9.02 -19.20 -11.32
N GLN A 491 9.93 -18.86 -12.24
CA GLN A 491 10.55 -17.55 -12.31
C GLN A 491 10.41 -17.02 -13.74
N ASP A 492 9.53 -16.06 -13.93
CA ASP A 492 9.62 -15.18 -15.10
C ASP A 492 10.89 -14.32 -14.92
N THR A 493 11.61 -14.01 -16.00
CA THR A 493 12.87 -13.24 -15.96
C THR A 493 12.73 -11.89 -16.67
N LYS A 494 11.51 -11.52 -17.13
CA LYS A 494 11.20 -10.18 -17.64
C LYS A 494 11.14 -9.15 -16.50
N ARG A 495 11.64 -7.94 -16.75
CA ARG A 495 11.49 -6.77 -15.84
C ARG A 495 10.06 -6.24 -15.88
N GLY A 496 9.56 -5.85 -14.70
CA GLY A 496 8.27 -5.16 -14.55
C GLY A 496 7.25 -5.94 -13.72
N ARG A 497 5.99 -5.50 -13.78
CA ARG A 497 4.86 -6.15 -13.10
C ARG A 497 4.48 -7.42 -13.85
N ARG A 498 4.33 -8.53 -13.15
CA ARG A 498 3.98 -9.83 -13.77
C ARG A 498 3.16 -10.69 -12.84
N SER A 499 2.17 -11.38 -13.40
CA SER A 499 1.30 -12.26 -12.61
C SER A 499 2.07 -13.48 -12.08
N GLY A 500 1.84 -13.86 -10.84
CA GLY A 500 2.57 -14.96 -10.20
C GLY A 500 2.08 -15.27 -8.78
N ILE A 501 2.46 -16.45 -8.29
CA ILE A 501 2.22 -16.85 -6.91
C ILE A 501 3.15 -16.03 -6.01
N LEU A 502 2.63 -15.56 -4.87
CA LEU A 502 3.42 -14.89 -3.86
C LEU A 502 4.29 -15.89 -3.10
N ILE A 503 5.55 -15.52 -2.86
CA ILE A 503 6.43 -16.34 -2.03
C ILE A 503 5.93 -16.27 -0.58
N PRO A 504 5.58 -17.42 0.04
CA PRO A 504 5.10 -17.44 1.41
C PRO A 504 6.21 -17.05 2.38
N GLU A 505 5.86 -16.25 3.37
CA GLU A 505 6.75 -15.80 4.43
C GLU A 505 6.49 -16.60 5.71
N PHE A 506 7.52 -17.26 6.24
CA PHE A 506 7.45 -18.01 7.48
C PHE A 506 8.15 -17.24 8.60
N GLY A 507 7.39 -16.91 9.66
CA GLY A 507 7.93 -16.29 10.86
C GLY A 507 8.24 -17.34 11.92
N PHE A 508 9.52 -17.48 12.27
CA PHE A 508 9.99 -18.30 13.38
C PHE A 508 10.56 -17.39 14.47
N ASN A 509 9.76 -17.03 15.48
CA ASN A 509 10.20 -16.17 16.59
C ASN A 509 11.10 -16.90 17.63
N ASP A 510 11.73 -18.02 17.26
CA ASP A 510 12.24 -19.01 18.21
C ASP A 510 13.77 -19.06 18.38
N ILE A 511 14.55 -18.15 17.78
CA ILE A 511 16.03 -18.24 17.85
C ILE A 511 16.62 -17.60 19.13
N VAL A 512 15.95 -16.63 19.78
CA VAL A 512 16.43 -16.03 21.04
C VAL A 512 15.26 -15.76 22.00
N ARG A 513 15.22 -16.45 23.15
CA ARG A 513 14.04 -16.53 24.04
C ARG A 513 13.92 -15.36 25.03
N PRO A 514 12.70 -14.84 25.23
CA PRO A 514 12.25 -14.61 26.61
C PRO A 514 10.77 -14.97 26.93
N SER A 515 9.92 -15.38 25.98
CA SER A 515 8.48 -15.63 26.25
C SER A 515 8.05 -17.08 26.02
N ARG A 516 7.05 -17.54 26.79
CA ARG A 516 6.58 -18.95 26.85
C ARG A 516 5.50 -19.32 25.81
N ALA A 517 5.03 -18.39 24.97
CA ALA A 517 3.93 -18.64 24.03
C ALA A 517 4.43 -18.82 22.59
N TYR A 518 4.22 -20.02 22.03
CA TYR A 518 4.56 -20.37 20.65
C TYR A 518 3.60 -19.72 19.65
N ASN A 519 4.03 -18.66 18.96
CA ASN A 519 3.24 -18.02 17.89
C ASN A 519 3.97 -18.16 16.55
N ARG A 520 3.51 -19.08 15.71
CA ARG A 520 3.95 -19.26 14.32
C ARG A 520 3.13 -18.38 13.40
N THR A 521 3.75 -17.87 12.34
CA THR A 521 3.05 -17.06 11.33
C THR A 521 3.40 -17.56 9.94
N VAL A 522 2.39 -17.72 9.09
CA VAL A 522 2.57 -17.92 7.66
C VAL A 522 1.85 -16.80 6.95
N ARG A 523 2.55 -16.05 6.12
CA ARG A 523 2.04 -14.82 5.52
C ARG A 523 2.30 -14.81 4.03
N ASN A 524 1.65 -13.90 3.33
CA ASN A 524 1.86 -13.70 1.91
C ASN A 524 1.53 -14.96 1.07
N ILE A 525 0.59 -15.80 1.54
CA ILE A 525 0.05 -16.89 0.73
C ILE A 525 -0.96 -16.26 -0.22
N GLY A 526 -0.66 -16.21 -1.52
CA GLY A 526 -1.55 -15.52 -2.44
C GLY A 526 -1.10 -15.49 -3.88
N TYR A 527 -1.76 -14.65 -4.67
CA TYR A 527 -1.50 -14.49 -6.09
C TYR A 527 -1.51 -13.00 -6.43
N TYR A 528 -0.47 -12.58 -7.14
CA TYR A 528 -0.38 -11.27 -7.76
C TYR A 528 -0.81 -11.41 -9.23
N TRP A 529 -1.70 -10.55 -9.67
CA TRP A 529 -2.28 -10.53 -11.01
C TRP A 529 -2.09 -9.15 -11.63
N ALA A 530 -1.30 -9.07 -12.69
CA ALA A 530 -1.12 -7.87 -13.49
C ALA A 530 -1.83 -8.07 -14.84
N PRO A 531 -3.14 -7.74 -14.95
CA PRO A 531 -3.88 -7.89 -16.21
C PRO A 531 -3.38 -7.00 -17.35
N ASN A 532 -2.81 -5.84 -17.03
CA ASN A 532 -2.19 -4.91 -17.98
C ASN A 532 -1.19 -3.99 -17.26
N ASP A 533 -0.51 -3.12 -18.01
CA ASP A 533 0.51 -2.21 -17.45
C ASP A 533 -0.06 -1.13 -16.52
N TYR A 534 -1.38 -0.89 -16.57
CA TYR A 534 -2.05 0.16 -15.82
C TYR A 534 -2.66 -0.33 -14.51
N VAL A 535 -3.04 -1.60 -14.41
CA VAL A 535 -3.77 -2.16 -13.27
C VAL A 535 -3.09 -3.42 -12.78
N ASP A 536 -2.90 -3.52 -11.47
CA ASP A 536 -2.54 -4.76 -10.80
C ASP A 536 -3.47 -5.06 -9.62
N LEU A 537 -3.55 -6.33 -9.27
CA LEU A 537 -4.38 -6.87 -8.21
C LEU A 537 -3.56 -7.91 -7.43
N LEU A 538 -3.73 -7.95 -6.13
CA LEU A 538 -3.04 -8.83 -5.22
C LEU A 538 -4.07 -9.41 -4.26
N GLY A 539 -4.21 -10.73 -4.25
CA GLY A 539 -4.94 -11.45 -3.20
C GLY A 539 -3.93 -12.12 -2.28
N ARG A 540 -4.08 -11.97 -0.96
CA ARG A 540 -3.22 -12.61 0.04
C ARG A 540 -4.00 -13.13 1.25
N PHE A 541 -3.42 -14.13 1.88
CA PHE A 541 -3.88 -14.77 3.09
C PHE A 541 -2.73 -14.86 4.08
N ASP A 542 -2.97 -14.36 5.28
CA ASP A 542 -2.04 -14.42 6.40
C ASP A 542 -2.68 -15.18 7.56
N TRP A 543 -1.91 -16.09 8.15
CA TRP A 543 -2.30 -16.89 9.30
C TRP A 543 -1.33 -16.67 10.47
N PHE A 544 -1.88 -16.27 11.61
CA PHE A 544 -1.16 -16.12 12.87
C PHE A 544 -1.72 -17.11 13.88
N SER A 545 -0.90 -18.10 14.25
CA SER A 545 -1.25 -19.13 15.23
C SER A 545 -1.76 -18.51 16.53
N ASN A 546 -2.91 -18.98 17.03
CA ASN A 546 -3.56 -18.55 18.28
C ASN A 546 -3.83 -17.03 18.38
N ARG A 547 -3.90 -16.31 17.25
CA ARG A 547 -4.14 -14.86 17.25
C ARG A 547 -5.22 -14.43 16.27
N TYR A 548 -4.97 -14.50 14.97
CA TYR A 548 -5.95 -14.10 13.94
C TYR A 548 -5.60 -14.67 12.56
N ILE A 549 -6.61 -14.76 11.70
CA ILE A 549 -6.47 -14.93 10.25
C ILE A 549 -6.76 -13.58 9.61
N GLU A 550 -6.05 -13.26 8.53
CA GLU A 550 -6.31 -12.09 7.71
C GLU A 550 -6.40 -12.43 6.23
N LEU A 551 -7.49 -11.98 5.61
CA LEU A 551 -7.69 -12.01 4.16
C LEU A 551 -7.48 -10.59 3.62
N GLY A 552 -6.55 -10.41 2.68
CA GLY A 552 -6.20 -9.13 2.09
C GLY A 552 -6.39 -9.10 0.57
N PHE A 553 -6.94 -8.01 0.06
CA PHE A 553 -6.97 -7.67 -1.36
C PHE A 553 -6.38 -6.28 -1.56
N GLU A 554 -5.46 -6.14 -2.49
CA GLU A 554 -4.85 -4.87 -2.85
C GLU A 554 -4.95 -4.69 -4.36
N GLY A 555 -5.19 -3.46 -4.81
CA GLY A 555 -5.23 -3.15 -6.22
C GLY A 555 -4.68 -1.77 -6.50
N GLN A 556 -3.78 -1.65 -7.47
CA GLN A 556 -3.25 -0.38 -7.90
C GLN A 556 -3.66 -0.11 -9.35
N TYR A 557 -4.00 1.14 -9.65
CA TYR A 557 -4.37 1.56 -10.99
C TYR A 557 -3.66 2.87 -11.36
N ARG A 558 -3.28 2.98 -12.63
CA ARG A 558 -2.64 4.15 -13.23
C ARG A 558 -3.15 4.30 -14.66
N TRP A 559 -4.34 4.86 -14.82
CA TRP A 559 -4.92 5.15 -16.12
C TRP A 559 -4.36 6.47 -16.64
N ILE A 560 -3.40 6.38 -17.56
CA ILE A 560 -2.71 7.55 -18.13
C ILE A 560 -3.70 8.46 -18.87
N ASP A 561 -4.57 7.90 -19.71
CA ASP A 561 -5.54 8.66 -20.51
C ASP A 561 -6.59 9.40 -19.67
N LYS A 562 -6.86 8.89 -18.46
CA LYS A 562 -7.79 9.51 -17.50
C LYS A 562 -7.07 10.37 -16.46
N PHE A 563 -5.74 10.49 -16.55
CA PHE A 563 -4.85 11.11 -15.56
C PHE A 563 -5.20 10.68 -14.12
N ALA A 564 -5.64 9.44 -13.97
CA ALA A 564 -6.20 8.88 -12.75
C ALA A 564 -5.27 7.79 -12.25
N ARG A 565 -4.81 7.95 -11.03
CA ARG A 565 -3.94 6.97 -10.39
C ARG A 565 -4.32 6.81 -8.94
N GLY A 566 -4.09 5.63 -8.41
CA GLY A 566 -4.38 5.37 -7.03
C GLY A 566 -4.27 3.91 -6.72
N ALA A 567 -4.66 3.58 -5.50
CA ALA A 567 -4.74 2.21 -5.08
C ALA A 567 -5.70 2.02 -3.92
N VAL A 568 -6.25 0.83 -3.85
CA VAL A 568 -7.25 0.41 -2.88
C VAL A 568 -6.74 -0.85 -2.19
N SER A 569 -6.90 -0.92 -0.87
CA SER A 569 -6.71 -2.13 -0.10
C SER A 569 -7.93 -2.41 0.75
N PHE A 570 -8.24 -3.68 0.85
CA PHE A 570 -9.28 -4.24 1.67
C PHE A 570 -8.65 -5.36 2.50
N SER A 571 -8.90 -5.38 3.80
CA SER A 571 -8.50 -6.50 4.63
C SER A 571 -9.58 -6.85 5.64
N LYS A 572 -9.76 -8.14 5.88
CA LYS A 572 -10.61 -8.66 6.94
C LYS A 572 -9.78 -9.53 7.88
N SER A 573 -9.62 -9.09 9.12
CA SER A 573 -8.98 -9.87 10.17
C SER A 573 -10.02 -10.46 11.13
N SER A 574 -9.87 -11.74 11.47
CA SER A 574 -10.76 -12.47 12.38
C SER A 574 -9.93 -13.12 13.49
N GLU A 575 -10.21 -12.81 14.75
CA GLU A 575 -9.49 -13.38 15.90
C GLU A 575 -9.81 -14.88 16.03
N ILE A 576 -8.79 -15.71 16.32
CA ILE A 576 -8.93 -17.16 16.53
C ILE A 576 -8.82 -17.44 18.04
N GLY A 577 -9.72 -18.26 18.59
CA GLY A 577 -9.62 -18.77 19.96
C GLY A 577 -10.13 -17.84 21.06
N SER A 578 -10.52 -16.60 20.76
CA SER A 578 -11.37 -15.81 21.67
C SER A 578 -12.81 -16.20 21.37
N GLY A 579 -13.56 -16.73 22.34
CA GLY A 579 -14.98 -17.13 22.18
C GLY A 579 -15.95 -16.00 21.79
N SER A 580 -15.44 -14.86 21.29
CA SER A 580 -16.16 -13.63 20.96
C SER A 580 -16.36 -13.39 19.45
N GLY A 581 -15.74 -14.19 18.57
CA GLY A 581 -15.93 -14.05 17.11
C GLY A 581 -15.56 -12.67 16.53
N ASN A 582 -14.70 -11.92 17.23
CA ASN A 582 -14.35 -10.54 16.89
C ASN A 582 -13.64 -10.45 15.53
N SER A 583 -14.13 -9.56 14.65
CA SER A 583 -13.51 -9.28 13.34
C SER A 583 -13.38 -7.79 13.06
N ASN A 584 -12.36 -7.43 12.29
CA ASN A 584 -12.12 -6.07 11.81
C ASN A 584 -12.04 -6.07 10.29
N THR A 585 -12.85 -5.22 9.67
CA THR A 585 -12.75 -4.92 8.25
C THR A 585 -12.12 -3.55 8.10
N ARG A 586 -11.07 -3.46 7.28
CA ARG A 586 -10.35 -2.22 7.01
C ARG A 586 -10.32 -1.97 5.51
N ILE A 587 -10.61 -0.74 5.13
CA ILE A 587 -10.57 -0.26 3.75
C ILE A 587 -9.65 0.95 3.71
N VAL A 588 -8.65 0.91 2.84
CA VAL A 588 -7.77 2.04 2.56
C VAL A 588 -7.84 2.37 1.08
N TRP A 589 -8.11 3.62 0.71
CA TRP A 589 -8.17 4.03 -0.69
C TRP A 589 -7.47 5.36 -0.88
N ASN A 590 -6.41 5.35 -1.68
CA ASN A 590 -5.71 6.56 -2.12
C ASN A 590 -5.99 6.77 -3.60
N HIS A 591 -6.49 7.94 -3.98
CA HIS A 591 -6.82 8.30 -5.35
C HIS A 591 -6.35 9.72 -5.66
N SER A 592 -5.76 9.91 -6.82
CA SER A 592 -5.37 11.20 -7.35
C SER A 592 -5.74 11.25 -8.82
N GLN A 593 -6.59 12.21 -9.19
CA GLN A 593 -7.03 12.39 -10.55
C GLN A 593 -6.97 13.86 -10.95
N SER A 594 -6.32 14.13 -12.07
CA SER A 594 -6.32 15.44 -12.71
C SER A 594 -7.23 15.39 -13.92
N PHE A 595 -8.52 15.72 -13.77
CA PHE A 595 -9.47 15.68 -14.89
C PHE A 595 -9.02 16.58 -16.05
N ASN A 596 -8.33 17.69 -15.73
CA ASN A 596 -7.64 18.58 -16.67
C ASN A 596 -6.65 19.45 -15.86
N ILE A 597 -5.98 20.42 -16.52
CA ILE A 597 -5.02 21.33 -15.86
C ILE A 597 -5.66 22.22 -14.77
N THR A 598 -6.98 22.40 -14.78
CA THR A 598 -7.69 23.25 -13.82
C THR A 598 -8.44 22.49 -12.73
N THR A 599 -8.62 21.17 -12.87
CA THR A 599 -9.49 20.37 -12.00
C THR A 599 -8.74 19.15 -11.47
N LYS A 600 -8.58 19.11 -10.15
CA LYS A 600 -7.84 18.04 -9.46
C LYS A 600 -8.64 17.50 -8.26
N LEU A 601 -8.77 16.18 -8.18
CA LEU A 601 -9.35 15.45 -7.07
C LEU A 601 -8.25 14.62 -6.39
N ASN A 602 -8.18 14.70 -5.07
CA ASN A 602 -7.38 13.77 -4.26
C ASN A 602 -8.26 13.20 -3.16
N VAL A 603 -8.21 11.89 -2.97
CA VAL A 603 -8.94 11.17 -1.93
C VAL A 603 -7.95 10.27 -1.19
N SER A 604 -8.01 10.29 0.14
CA SER A 604 -7.32 9.36 1.01
C SER A 604 -8.32 8.88 2.05
N LEU A 605 -8.86 7.68 1.89
CA LEU A 605 -9.83 7.07 2.79
C LEU A 605 -9.11 6.01 3.63
N ASP A 606 -9.34 6.03 4.93
CA ASP A 606 -8.95 4.97 5.87
C ASP A 606 -10.13 4.72 6.81
N TYR A 607 -10.70 3.52 6.72
CA TYR A 607 -11.87 3.12 7.47
C TYR A 607 -11.63 1.77 8.13
N SER A 608 -12.03 1.63 9.40
CA SER A 608 -11.95 0.38 10.15
C SER A 608 -13.22 0.20 10.99
N THR A 609 -13.78 -1.01 10.96
CA THR A 609 -14.99 -1.35 11.73
C THR A 609 -14.71 -1.48 13.22
N ASN A 610 -13.53 -1.98 13.60
CA ASN A 610 -13.17 -2.16 15.00
C ASN A 610 -11.70 -1.84 15.27
N SER A 611 -11.46 -0.65 15.84
CA SER A 611 -10.14 -0.17 16.20
C SER A 611 -9.52 -0.92 17.39
N SER A 612 -10.31 -1.61 18.22
CA SER A 612 -9.77 -2.40 19.34
C SER A 612 -9.00 -3.62 18.85
N ILE A 613 -9.45 -4.23 17.75
CA ILE A 613 -8.77 -5.38 17.12
C ILE A 613 -7.45 -4.92 16.52
N ILE A 614 -7.42 -3.74 15.86
CA ILE A 614 -6.17 -3.13 15.42
C ILE A 614 -5.23 -2.94 16.62
N ARG A 615 -5.72 -2.42 17.75
CA ARG A 615 -4.89 -2.22 18.94
C ARG A 615 -4.37 -3.52 19.55
N ARG A 616 -5.19 -4.57 19.64
CA ARG A 616 -4.83 -5.88 20.23
C ARG A 616 -3.94 -6.72 19.32
N ASN A 617 -4.21 -6.70 18.03
CA ASN A 617 -3.50 -7.50 17.03
C ASN A 617 -2.30 -6.78 16.42
N SER A 618 -2.21 -5.45 16.58
CA SER A 618 -1.03 -4.73 16.16
C SER A 618 0.19 -5.24 16.92
N ILE A 619 1.20 -5.62 16.14
CA ILE A 619 2.55 -5.91 16.61
C ILE A 619 3.38 -4.59 16.62
N ASP A 620 2.93 -3.55 15.90
CA ASP A 620 3.54 -2.23 15.83
C ASP A 620 3.00 -1.35 16.98
N PRO A 621 3.85 -0.92 17.91
CA PRO A 621 3.40 -0.09 19.02
C PRO A 621 2.99 1.33 18.59
N ARG A 622 3.17 1.75 17.33
CA ARG A 622 2.61 2.98 16.77
C ARG A 622 1.16 2.84 16.33
N LEU A 623 0.76 1.72 15.71
CA LEU A 623 -0.62 1.54 15.23
C LEU A 623 -1.64 1.59 16.39
N THR A 624 -1.21 1.27 17.61
CA THR A 624 -2.05 1.34 18.83
C THR A 624 -2.33 2.78 19.29
N THR A 625 -1.52 3.74 18.86
CA THR A 625 -1.60 5.18 19.22
C THR A 625 -1.92 6.08 18.02
N GLN A 626 -2.12 5.48 16.84
CA GLN A 626 -2.40 6.21 15.61
C GLN A 626 -3.84 6.73 15.55
N GLN A 627 -4.02 7.71 14.65
CA GLN A 627 -5.32 8.21 14.24
C GLN A 627 -5.66 7.66 12.86
N ILE A 628 -6.87 7.13 12.72
CA ILE A 628 -7.47 6.81 11.43
C ILE A 628 -7.89 8.14 10.79
N ARG A 629 -7.26 8.48 9.66
CA ARG A 629 -7.49 9.75 8.96
C ARG A 629 -8.04 9.49 7.58
N SER A 630 -9.12 10.17 7.25
CA SER A 630 -9.70 10.21 5.92
C SER A 630 -9.79 11.66 5.45
N SER A 631 -9.52 11.91 4.18
CA SER A 631 -9.66 13.20 3.53
C SER A 631 -10.07 13.08 2.07
N SER A 632 -10.77 14.08 1.57
CA SER A 632 -11.08 14.25 0.16
C SER A 632 -10.97 15.73 -0.16
N ASN A 633 -10.35 16.06 -1.29
CA ASN A 633 -10.15 17.44 -1.71
C ASN A 633 -10.28 17.55 -3.23
N LEU A 634 -11.29 18.31 -3.67
CA LEU A 634 -11.54 18.69 -5.04
C LEU A 634 -11.21 20.17 -5.19
N ASN A 635 -10.26 20.50 -6.07
CA ASN A 635 -9.98 21.88 -6.46
C ASN A 635 -10.29 22.07 -7.94
N ARG A 636 -11.06 23.11 -8.26
CA ARG A 636 -11.39 23.48 -9.63
C ARG A 636 -11.19 24.97 -9.86
N GLN A 637 -10.28 25.29 -10.78
CA GLN A 637 -10.06 26.64 -11.26
C GLN A 637 -10.95 26.92 -12.47
N PHE A 638 -11.99 27.74 -12.26
CA PHE A 638 -12.81 28.29 -13.32
C PHE A 638 -12.15 29.53 -13.92
N LYS A 639 -12.62 29.98 -15.09
CA LYS A 639 -12.16 31.24 -15.69
C LYS A 639 -12.41 32.44 -14.75
N TRP A 640 -13.52 32.41 -14.01
CA TRP A 640 -13.97 33.43 -13.08
C TRP A 640 -13.36 33.34 -11.67
N GLY A 641 -12.72 32.23 -11.28
CA GLY A 641 -12.27 32.04 -9.90
C GLY A 641 -11.86 30.62 -9.56
N ASN A 642 -11.52 30.36 -8.29
CA ASN A 642 -11.21 29.03 -7.78
C ASN A 642 -12.31 28.54 -6.84
N VAL A 643 -12.65 27.26 -6.94
CA VAL A 643 -13.54 26.57 -5.99
C VAL A 643 -12.80 25.37 -5.43
N ALA A 644 -12.68 25.31 -4.11
CA ALA A 644 -12.13 24.19 -3.38
C ALA A 644 -13.19 23.59 -2.47
N VAL A 645 -13.38 22.27 -2.56
CA VAL A 645 -14.26 21.49 -1.70
C VAL A 645 -13.43 20.42 -1.02
N GLY A 646 -13.51 20.38 0.30
CA GLY A 646 -12.75 19.47 1.14
C GLY A 646 -13.64 18.76 2.16
N TRP A 647 -13.16 17.61 2.58
CA TRP A 647 -13.70 16.84 3.68
C TRP A 647 -12.55 16.20 4.42
N THR A 648 -12.59 16.22 5.76
CA THR A 648 -11.61 15.52 6.58
C THR A 648 -12.28 14.86 7.77
N ARG A 649 -11.73 13.72 8.19
CA ARG A 649 -12.12 12.98 9.40
C ARG A 649 -10.86 12.42 10.05
N SER A 650 -10.75 12.58 11.37
CA SER A 650 -9.68 11.99 12.18
C SER A 650 -10.30 11.31 13.40
N GLN A 651 -9.87 10.09 13.69
CA GLN A 651 -10.38 9.30 14.81
C GLN A 651 -9.23 8.59 15.53
N ASN A 652 -9.16 8.74 16.85
CA ASN A 652 -8.19 8.05 17.70
C ASN A 652 -8.52 6.55 17.80
N VAL A 653 -7.51 5.69 17.64
CA VAL A 653 -7.67 4.23 17.77
C VAL A 653 -7.88 3.79 19.23
N THR A 654 -7.39 4.57 20.19
CA THR A 654 -7.41 4.25 21.63
C THR A 654 -8.80 4.33 22.25
N ASP A 655 -9.46 5.48 22.14
CA ASP A 655 -10.74 5.82 22.81
C ASP A 655 -11.89 6.06 21.81
N GLY A 656 -11.60 6.06 20.49
CA GLY A 656 -12.58 6.32 19.45
C GLY A 656 -13.05 7.77 19.36
N SER A 657 -12.44 8.69 20.13
CA SER A 657 -12.72 10.13 20.03
C SER A 657 -12.19 10.68 18.72
N GLY A 658 -12.86 11.69 18.15
CA GLY A 658 -12.44 12.21 16.87
C GLY A 658 -13.06 13.54 16.48
N SER A 659 -12.60 14.03 15.35
CA SER A 659 -13.09 15.25 14.71
C SER A 659 -13.31 15.01 13.22
N ARG A 660 -14.21 15.79 12.63
CA ARG A 660 -14.44 15.82 11.17
C ARG A 660 -14.78 17.24 10.74
N THR A 661 -14.31 17.64 9.58
CA THR A 661 -14.66 18.91 8.93
C THR A 661 -15.45 18.56 7.66
N GLU A 662 -16.73 18.93 7.62
CA GLU A 662 -17.69 18.49 6.62
C GLU A 662 -18.81 19.51 6.32
N PRO A 663 -19.00 19.92 5.06
CA PRO A 663 -17.95 20.17 4.07
C PRO A 663 -17.07 21.38 4.47
N SER A 664 -15.85 21.46 3.90
CA SER A 664 -15.11 22.72 3.79
C SER A 664 -15.20 23.23 2.36
N LEU A 665 -15.83 24.37 2.13
CA LEU A 665 -16.03 24.99 0.83
C LEU A 665 -15.35 26.36 0.82
N SER A 666 -14.43 26.57 -0.11
CA SER A 666 -13.82 27.87 -0.38
C SER A 666 -14.08 28.26 -1.83
N VAL A 667 -14.59 29.47 -2.02
CA VAL A 667 -14.88 30.07 -3.33
C VAL A 667 -14.16 31.40 -3.37
N SER A 668 -13.15 31.49 -4.22
CA SER A 668 -12.31 32.68 -4.40
C SER A 668 -12.39 33.15 -5.85
N PRO A 669 -13.40 33.97 -6.21
CA PRO A 669 -13.47 34.66 -7.50
C PRO A 669 -12.20 35.47 -7.81
N LYS A 670 -11.91 35.65 -9.10
CA LYS A 670 -10.96 36.67 -9.52
C LYS A 670 -11.56 38.06 -9.23
N PRO A 671 -10.73 39.07 -8.94
CA PRO A 671 -11.18 40.45 -8.83
C PRO A 671 -12.03 40.85 -10.05
N LEU A 672 -13.19 41.43 -9.80
CA LEU A 672 -14.10 41.99 -10.81
C LEU A 672 -13.84 43.49 -10.89
N ASP A 673 -13.27 43.92 -12.02
CA ASP A 673 -13.01 45.33 -12.29
C ASP A 673 -14.22 45.96 -13.00
N PHE A 674 -14.82 46.96 -12.36
CA PHE A 674 -15.87 47.81 -12.91
C PHE A 674 -15.23 49.13 -13.39
N GLY A 675 -14.81 49.16 -14.65
CA GLY A 675 -14.04 50.29 -15.22
C GLY A 675 -12.59 50.31 -14.74
N THR A 676 -11.94 51.48 -14.73
CA THR A 676 -10.50 51.61 -14.36
C THR A 676 -10.27 51.80 -12.86
N ASN A 677 -11.32 52.17 -12.11
CA ASN A 677 -11.18 52.69 -10.75
C ASN A 677 -11.88 51.83 -9.70
N VAL A 678 -12.77 50.91 -10.08
CA VAL A 678 -13.51 50.11 -9.10
C VAL A 678 -13.14 48.64 -9.24
N THR A 679 -12.64 48.02 -8.18
CA THR A 679 -12.30 46.59 -8.15
C THR A 679 -13.00 45.94 -6.97
N TRP A 680 -13.75 44.88 -7.23
CA TRP A 680 -14.41 44.07 -6.21
C TRP A 680 -13.78 42.68 -6.13
N SER A 681 -13.27 42.30 -4.97
CA SER A 681 -12.53 41.04 -4.79
C SER A 681 -13.15 40.17 -3.70
N PRO A 682 -14.33 39.56 -3.93
CA PRO A 682 -14.99 38.74 -2.93
C PRO A 682 -14.24 37.44 -2.68
N ASP A 683 -14.36 36.91 -1.46
CA ASP A 683 -13.90 35.59 -1.04
C ASP A 683 -14.93 35.01 -0.07
N LEU A 684 -15.30 33.75 -0.28
CA LEU A 684 -16.30 33.05 0.51
C LEU A 684 -15.71 31.75 1.04
N ASN A 685 -15.88 31.52 2.34
CA ASN A 685 -15.45 30.31 3.00
C ASN A 685 -16.55 29.76 3.90
N PHE A 686 -16.79 28.45 3.84
CA PHE A 686 -17.73 27.74 4.70
C PHE A 686 -17.07 26.48 5.22
N ASN A 687 -16.99 26.34 6.54
CA ASN A 687 -16.45 25.15 7.20
C ASN A 687 -17.42 24.69 8.28
N ARG A 688 -17.64 23.39 8.39
CA ARG A 688 -18.38 22.82 9.52
C ARG A 688 -17.53 21.78 10.24
N ASP A 689 -17.12 22.11 11.45
CA ASP A 689 -16.28 21.30 12.32
C ASP A 689 -17.15 20.55 13.33
N VAL A 690 -17.03 19.23 13.38
CA VAL A 690 -17.76 18.36 14.30
C VAL A 690 -16.76 17.56 15.13
N ARG A 691 -16.83 17.69 16.45
CA ARG A 691 -16.13 16.82 17.41
C ARG A 691 -17.12 15.81 17.96
N PHE A 692 -16.71 14.54 18.03
CA PHE A 692 -17.56 13.45 18.49
C PHE A 692 -16.82 12.58 19.51
N ARG A 693 -17.60 11.92 20.38
CA ARG A 693 -17.10 11.03 21.44
C ARG A 693 -15.97 11.65 22.27
N GLN A 694 -16.06 12.97 22.50
CA GLN A 694 -15.05 13.67 23.30
C GLN A 694 -15.24 13.28 24.76
N PRO A 695 -14.20 12.83 25.48
CA PRO A 695 -14.33 12.55 26.91
C PRO A 695 -14.62 13.86 27.65
N LEU A 696 -15.74 13.90 28.39
CA LEU A 696 -16.07 15.03 29.28
C LEU A 696 -15.67 14.66 30.73
N PRO A 697 -15.47 15.67 31.61
CA PRO A 697 -15.38 15.43 33.05
C PRO A 697 -16.57 14.61 33.53
N SER A 698 -16.33 13.69 34.46
CA SER A 698 -17.39 12.87 35.05
C SER A 698 -18.40 13.76 35.77
N VAL A 699 -19.68 13.58 35.49
CA VAL A 699 -20.76 14.30 36.17
C VAL A 699 -21.13 13.53 37.43
N LEU A 700 -21.23 14.24 38.55
CA LEU A 700 -21.68 13.72 39.82
C LEU A 700 -23.22 13.66 39.81
N VAL A 701 -23.79 12.48 39.94
CA VAL A 701 -25.26 12.30 39.97
C VAL A 701 -25.66 11.75 41.34
N PRO A 702 -26.61 12.40 42.05
CA PRO A 702 -27.13 11.88 43.31
C PRO A 702 -27.89 10.57 43.06
N ARG A 703 -27.59 9.51 43.82
CA ARG A 703 -28.44 8.31 43.85
C ARG A 703 -29.66 8.58 44.73
N GLY A 704 -30.67 9.23 44.16
CA GLY A 704 -31.92 9.53 44.87
C GLY A 704 -31.76 10.53 46.04
N ILE A 705 -32.86 10.78 46.76
CA ILE A 705 -32.90 11.70 47.90
C ILE A 705 -32.13 11.04 49.07
N GLY A 706 -30.92 11.54 49.37
CA GLY A 706 -30.10 11.09 50.50
C GLY A 706 -29.02 10.03 50.20
N GLY A 707 -28.82 9.60 48.94
CA GLY A 707 -27.82 8.59 48.58
C GLY A 707 -26.43 9.13 48.23
N GLN A 708 -25.41 8.27 48.35
CA GLN A 708 -24.01 8.57 47.96
C GLN A 708 -23.93 9.03 46.49
N VAL A 709 -23.06 10.00 46.24
CA VAL A 709 -22.84 10.61 44.92
C VAL A 709 -22.09 9.63 44.01
N ASP A 710 -22.66 9.30 42.85
CA ASP A 710 -22.05 8.41 41.84
C ASP A 710 -21.46 9.22 40.68
N THR A 711 -20.44 8.68 40.00
CA THR A 711 -19.75 9.34 38.87
C THR A 711 -20.14 8.70 37.55
N LEU A 712 -20.79 9.47 36.66
CA LEU A 712 -21.09 9.04 35.30
C LEU A 712 -20.02 9.54 34.33
N LYS A 713 -19.37 8.61 33.60
CA LYS A 713 -18.49 8.96 32.47
C LYS A 713 -19.34 9.37 31.28
N VAL A 714 -19.34 10.66 30.96
CA VAL A 714 -20.12 11.22 29.85
C VAL A 714 -19.19 11.50 28.66
N THR A 715 -19.67 11.23 27.45
CA THR A 715 -19.03 11.73 26.23
C THR A 715 -19.84 12.87 25.63
N GLY A 716 -19.13 13.85 25.10
CA GLY A 716 -19.70 15.03 24.47
C GLY A 716 -19.53 15.04 22.96
N GLY A 717 -20.36 15.87 22.32
CA GLY A 717 -20.21 16.26 20.93
C GLY A 717 -20.26 17.79 20.80
N SER A 718 -19.67 18.31 19.73
CA SER A 718 -19.86 19.72 19.37
C SER A 718 -19.85 19.87 17.87
N ARG A 719 -20.66 20.78 17.34
CA ARG A 719 -20.67 21.19 15.94
C ARG A 719 -20.48 22.71 15.89
N VAL A 720 -19.57 23.19 15.05
CA VAL A 720 -19.41 24.61 14.74
C VAL A 720 -19.40 24.77 13.24
N SER A 721 -20.36 25.50 12.69
CA SER A 721 -20.45 25.84 11.27
C SER A 721 -20.10 27.31 11.14
N ARG A 722 -19.07 27.63 10.36
CA ARG A 722 -18.61 29.00 10.13
C ARG A 722 -18.73 29.31 8.65
N PHE A 723 -19.54 30.31 8.34
CA PHE A 723 -19.58 30.98 7.05
C PHE A 723 -18.85 32.32 7.18
N THR A 724 -17.94 32.62 6.27
CA THR A 724 -17.24 33.89 6.22
C THR A 724 -17.22 34.38 4.78
N MET A 725 -17.59 35.65 4.57
CA MET A 725 -17.53 36.32 3.28
C MET A 725 -16.76 37.62 3.44
N ASN A 726 -15.59 37.71 2.80
CA ASN A 726 -14.81 38.93 2.69
C ASN A 726 -15.12 39.56 1.34
N THR A 727 -15.45 40.86 1.32
CA THR A 727 -15.90 41.55 0.12
C THR A 727 -15.33 42.97 0.05
N PRO A 728 -14.00 43.12 -0.05
CA PRO A 728 -13.37 44.42 -0.25
C PRO A 728 -13.77 45.03 -1.60
N LEU A 729 -14.14 46.30 -1.57
CA LEU A 729 -14.40 47.14 -2.73
C LEU A 729 -13.35 48.26 -2.76
N ARG A 730 -12.49 48.24 -3.77
CA ARG A 730 -11.53 49.33 -4.01
C ARG A 730 -12.17 50.34 -4.95
N ILE A 731 -12.13 51.62 -4.61
CA ILE A 731 -12.60 52.74 -5.42
C ILE A 731 -11.46 53.76 -5.52
N GLY A 732 -10.71 53.73 -6.63
CA GLY A 732 -9.51 54.52 -6.85
C GLY A 732 -8.41 54.20 -5.82
N GLY A 733 -8.16 55.16 -4.93
CA GLY A 733 -7.24 55.02 -3.80
C GLY A 733 -7.90 54.57 -2.49
N PHE A 734 -9.24 54.53 -2.44
CA PHE A 734 -10.01 54.13 -1.26
C PHE A 734 -10.22 52.62 -1.28
N GLN A 735 -10.17 51.98 -0.11
CA GLN A 735 -10.52 50.56 0.05
C GLN A 735 -11.59 50.43 1.12
N TRP A 736 -12.81 50.12 0.70
CA TRP A 736 -13.91 49.77 1.59
C TRP A 736 -13.85 48.27 1.88
N GLN A 737 -13.44 47.92 3.11
CA GLN A 737 -13.39 46.55 3.59
C GLN A 737 -14.74 46.17 4.18
N ASN A 738 -15.25 45.01 3.78
CA ASN A 738 -16.45 44.41 4.35
C ASN A 738 -16.15 42.94 4.64
N ALA A 739 -16.46 42.49 5.85
CA ALA A 739 -16.35 41.10 6.27
C ALA A 739 -17.63 40.71 7.00
N VAL A 740 -18.29 39.66 6.52
CA VAL A 740 -19.48 39.06 7.15
C VAL A 740 -19.11 37.68 7.65
N SER A 741 -19.46 37.36 8.90
CA SER A 741 -19.21 36.07 9.51
C SER A 741 -20.48 35.57 10.20
N LEU A 742 -20.92 34.36 9.89
CA LEU A 742 -21.99 33.66 10.59
C LEU A 742 -21.41 32.39 11.22
N ILE A 743 -21.44 32.31 12.55
CA ILE A 743 -20.98 31.16 13.32
C ILE A 743 -22.20 30.51 13.95
N ASP A 744 -22.47 29.26 13.62
CA ASP A 744 -23.53 28.45 14.21
C ASP A 744 -22.89 27.30 15.02
N ALA A 745 -22.98 27.39 16.33
CA ALA A 745 -22.39 26.46 17.28
C ALA A 745 -23.46 25.69 18.03
N ASP A 746 -23.22 24.40 18.20
CA ASP A 746 -24.08 23.48 18.92
C ASP A 746 -23.21 22.51 19.72
N SER A 747 -23.66 22.14 20.91
CA SER A 747 -22.95 21.25 21.81
C SER A 747 -23.92 20.21 22.35
N ALA A 748 -23.43 18.99 22.56
CA ALA A 748 -24.21 17.87 23.06
C ALA A 748 -23.45 17.21 24.22
N GLY A 749 -24.21 16.60 25.14
CA GLY A 749 -23.70 15.99 26.37
C GLY A 749 -24.05 16.81 27.62
N LEU A 750 -24.02 16.14 28.78
CA LEU A 750 -24.28 16.78 30.07
C LEU A 750 -23.07 17.59 30.51
N ARG A 751 -23.29 18.83 30.96
CA ARG A 751 -22.26 19.70 31.54
C ARG A 751 -22.71 20.18 32.91
N GLU A 752 -21.78 20.19 33.85
CA GLU A 752 -21.96 20.81 35.16
C GLU A 752 -21.51 22.27 35.09
N GLU A 753 -22.40 23.20 35.42
CA GLU A 753 -22.13 24.63 35.52
C GLU A 753 -22.36 25.08 36.97
N VAL A 754 -21.45 25.89 37.49
CA VAL A 754 -21.59 26.51 38.81
C VAL A 754 -22.16 27.91 38.59
N VAL A 755 -23.39 28.13 39.02
CA VAL A 755 -24.10 29.41 38.86
C VAL A 755 -24.33 30.05 40.22
N LYS A 756 -24.12 31.36 40.31
CA LYS A 756 -24.56 32.16 41.46
C LYS A 756 -25.99 32.61 41.22
N LEU A 757 -26.91 32.14 42.05
CA LEU A 757 -28.31 32.57 42.04
C LEU A 757 -28.52 33.53 43.21
N PRO A 758 -29.41 34.54 43.08
CA PRO A 758 -29.83 35.35 44.21
C PRO A 758 -30.29 34.46 45.36
N ASN A 759 -29.94 34.83 46.59
CA ASN A 759 -30.40 34.13 47.78
C ASN A 759 -31.78 34.70 48.17
N ASP A 760 -32.85 33.95 47.87
CA ASP A 760 -34.22 34.38 48.18
C ASP A 760 -34.52 34.40 49.70
N ASP A 761 -33.63 33.83 50.52
CA ASP A 761 -33.75 33.77 51.98
C ASP A 761 -33.16 34.99 52.70
N THR A 762 -32.53 35.93 51.99
CA THR A 762 -31.99 37.16 52.59
C THR A 762 -32.62 38.43 51.99
N PRO A 763 -32.82 39.50 52.78
CA PRO A 763 -33.35 40.77 52.27
C PRO A 763 -32.40 41.51 51.31
N ASP A 764 -31.14 41.07 51.21
CA ASP A 764 -30.11 41.72 50.42
C ASP A 764 -30.10 41.12 48.99
N PRO A 765 -30.53 41.88 47.96
CA PRO A 765 -30.57 41.40 46.58
C PRO A 765 -29.18 41.15 45.96
N THR A 766 -28.10 41.46 46.68
CA THR A 766 -26.72 41.15 46.28
C THR A 766 -26.19 39.85 46.88
N ASP A 767 -26.90 39.26 47.85
CA ASP A 767 -26.55 37.97 48.41
C ASP A 767 -26.85 36.85 47.41
N SER A 768 -25.95 35.86 47.33
CA SER A 768 -26.04 34.83 46.30
C SER A 768 -25.63 33.45 46.81
N ILE A 769 -26.44 32.46 46.50
CA ILE A 769 -26.12 31.06 46.71
C ILE A 769 -25.41 30.49 45.47
N THR A 770 -24.39 29.67 45.70
CA THR A 770 -23.68 28.98 44.62
C THR A 770 -24.30 27.61 44.40
N VAL A 771 -24.96 27.42 43.26
CA VAL A 771 -25.65 26.16 42.92
C VAL A 771 -24.92 25.46 41.77
N ARG A 772 -24.73 24.14 41.89
CA ARG A 772 -24.28 23.27 40.80
C ARG A 772 -25.50 22.88 39.96
N ARG A 773 -25.53 23.36 38.71
CA ARG A 773 -26.59 23.04 37.73
C ARG A 773 -26.03 22.09 36.69
N VAL A 774 -26.69 20.95 36.48
CA VAL A 774 -26.40 20.06 35.36
C VAL A 774 -27.31 20.45 34.19
N ARG A 775 -26.74 20.81 33.05
CA ARG A 775 -27.48 21.18 31.84
C ARG A 775 -27.15 20.23 30.70
N GLY A 776 -28.13 19.96 29.85
CA GLY A 776 -27.90 19.41 28.51
C GLY A 776 -27.10 20.38 27.64
N GLY A 777 -26.59 19.90 26.52
CA GLY A 777 -25.85 20.74 25.59
C GLY A 777 -26.69 21.93 25.06
N GLY A 778 -26.02 22.99 24.62
CA GLY A 778 -26.66 24.25 24.18
C GLY A 778 -26.25 24.66 22.77
N PHE A 779 -27.00 25.61 22.21
CA PHE A 779 -26.76 26.19 20.89
C PHE A 779 -26.50 27.71 20.97
N GLY A 780 -25.80 28.23 19.97
CA GLY A 780 -25.58 29.65 19.78
C GLY A 780 -25.26 29.96 18.32
N SER A 781 -25.94 30.94 17.75
CA SER A 781 -25.64 31.50 16.44
C SER A 781 -25.19 32.95 16.59
N GLU A 782 -24.04 33.29 16.02
CA GLU A 782 -23.43 34.61 16.05
C GLU A 782 -23.33 35.13 14.62
N PHE A 783 -23.90 36.30 14.37
CA PHE A 783 -23.75 37.01 13.11
C PHE A 783 -22.92 38.25 13.36
N ASP A 784 -21.79 38.38 12.67
CA ASP A 784 -20.91 39.52 12.73
C ASP A 784 -20.72 40.17 11.36
N TRP A 785 -20.70 41.50 11.35
CA TRP A 785 -20.44 42.28 10.14
C TRP A 785 -19.48 43.40 10.49
N GLN A 786 -18.26 43.31 9.98
CA GLN A 786 -17.20 44.29 10.16
C GLN A 786 -17.04 45.07 8.86
N THR A 787 -16.99 46.40 8.96
CA THR A 787 -16.88 47.28 7.81
C THR A 787 -15.97 48.46 8.14
N GLY A 788 -15.21 48.95 7.16
CA GLY A 788 -14.30 50.08 7.37
C GLY A 788 -13.73 50.61 6.06
N ILE A 789 -13.41 51.89 6.02
CA ILE A 789 -12.82 52.57 4.86
C ILE A 789 -11.37 52.90 5.19
N ASN A 790 -10.45 52.28 4.45
CA ASN A 790 -9.06 52.69 4.45
C ASN A 790 -8.88 53.82 3.45
N LEU A 791 -8.34 54.94 3.93
CA LEU A 791 -8.04 56.11 3.12
C LEU A 791 -6.67 55.93 2.44
N PRO A 792 -6.42 56.62 1.31
CA PRO A 792 -5.13 56.58 0.65
C PRO A 792 -3.98 57.00 1.57
N ILE A 793 -2.78 56.46 1.33
CA ILE A 793 -1.55 56.86 2.02
C ILE A 793 -1.30 58.36 1.76
N VAL A 794 -1.21 59.14 2.82
CA VAL A 794 -1.02 60.60 2.77
C VAL A 794 0.45 60.96 2.52
N PHE A 795 1.38 60.21 3.11
CA PHE A 795 2.83 60.37 2.91
C PHE A 795 3.46 59.08 2.37
N ARG A 796 4.04 59.15 1.16
CA ARG A 796 4.55 57.97 0.43
C ARG A 796 6.06 57.73 0.56
N THR A 797 6.77 58.58 1.31
CA THR A 797 8.22 58.51 1.49
C THR A 797 8.59 57.52 2.60
N SER A 798 9.73 57.70 3.29
CA SER A 798 10.17 56.83 4.39
C SER A 798 9.18 56.76 5.56
N TRP A 799 8.27 57.74 5.70
CA TRP A 799 7.20 57.78 6.69
C TRP A 799 5.86 57.51 6.01
N LYS A 800 5.37 56.27 6.12
CA LYS A 800 4.04 55.91 5.62
C LYS A 800 2.99 56.24 6.68
N VAL A 801 2.13 57.20 6.39
CA VAL A 801 1.00 57.58 7.26
C VAL A 801 -0.30 57.24 6.56
N THR A 802 -1.14 56.43 7.21
CA THR A 802 -2.41 55.94 6.66
C THR A 802 -3.52 56.20 7.68
N PRO A 803 -4.38 57.19 7.47
CA PRO A 803 -5.59 57.33 8.26
C PRO A 803 -6.61 56.26 7.86
N ASN A 804 -7.40 55.79 8.83
CA ASN A 804 -8.47 54.82 8.61
C ASN A 804 -9.72 55.22 9.41
N VAL A 805 -10.88 54.89 8.85
CA VAL A 805 -12.17 55.03 9.54
C VAL A 805 -12.85 53.67 9.52
N GLY A 806 -12.83 52.98 10.65
CA GLY A 806 -13.53 51.72 10.88
C GLY A 806 -14.95 51.94 11.41
N ILE A 807 -15.81 50.97 11.20
CA ILE A 807 -17.12 50.85 11.85
C ILE A 807 -17.09 49.52 12.61
N THR A 808 -16.99 49.61 13.93
CA THR A 808 -16.84 48.45 14.82
C THR A 808 -18.11 48.21 15.62
N ASN A 809 -18.23 47.01 16.20
CA ASN A 809 -19.29 46.72 17.15
C ASN A 809 -19.12 47.58 18.42
N ILE A 810 -20.23 47.90 19.07
CA ILE A 810 -20.24 48.67 20.32
C ILE A 810 -19.52 47.88 21.43
N THR A 811 -19.82 46.59 21.53
CA THR A 811 -19.17 45.63 22.44
C THR A 811 -18.13 44.78 21.69
N SER A 812 -17.32 44.02 22.41
CA SER A 812 -16.37 43.05 21.84
C SER A 812 -17.04 41.81 21.22
N GLY A 813 -18.36 41.65 21.36
CA GLY A 813 -19.12 40.52 20.82
C GLY A 813 -19.55 40.69 19.35
N PRO A 814 -20.26 39.70 18.79
CA PRO A 814 -20.77 39.72 17.41
C PRO A 814 -21.88 40.76 17.24
N PHE A 815 -22.12 41.25 16.02
CA PHE A 815 -23.18 42.22 15.74
C PHE A 815 -24.58 41.76 16.19
N ALA A 816 -24.90 40.48 16.01
CA ALA A 816 -26.12 39.87 16.50
C ALA A 816 -25.84 38.47 17.07
N VAL A 817 -26.58 38.11 18.11
CA VAL A 817 -26.47 36.81 18.78
C VAL A 817 -27.86 36.19 18.95
N ARG A 818 -27.92 34.88 18.80
CA ARG A 818 -29.08 34.03 19.04
C ARG A 818 -28.64 32.85 19.89
N ASN A 819 -29.19 32.69 21.07
CA ASN A 819 -28.88 31.59 21.98
C ASN A 819 -30.08 31.28 22.89
N GLU A 820 -29.87 30.41 23.87
CA GLU A 820 -30.90 30.01 24.84
C GLU A 820 -31.37 31.16 25.76
N ARG A 821 -30.61 32.25 25.90
CA ARG A 821 -30.98 33.44 26.69
C ARG A 821 -31.85 34.42 25.91
N THR A 822 -31.96 34.22 24.60
CA THR A 822 -32.73 35.05 23.67
C THR A 822 -34.00 34.35 23.19
N ASP A 823 -34.37 33.24 23.84
CA ASP A 823 -35.45 32.34 23.41
C ASP A 823 -35.35 31.91 21.93
N GLY A 824 -34.11 31.80 21.44
CA GLY A 824 -33.83 31.46 20.05
C GLY A 824 -34.15 32.56 19.03
N GLN A 825 -34.28 33.83 19.43
CA GLN A 825 -34.37 35.00 18.53
C GLN A 825 -33.02 35.70 18.36
N PHE A 826 -32.78 36.35 17.22
CA PHE A 826 -31.58 37.18 17.06
C PHE A 826 -31.81 38.56 17.70
N VAL A 827 -30.94 38.91 18.64
CA VAL A 827 -30.82 40.28 19.19
C VAL A 827 -29.51 40.90 18.73
N ARG A 828 -29.55 42.19 18.41
CA ARG A 828 -28.44 42.94 17.79
C ARG A 828 -27.98 44.09 18.66
N GLN A 829 -26.70 44.41 18.54
CA GLN A 829 -26.13 45.66 19.04
C GLN A 829 -26.03 46.70 17.92
N GLY A 830 -25.78 47.96 18.28
CA GLY A 830 -25.41 49.00 17.32
C GLY A 830 -23.97 48.88 16.83
N LYS A 831 -23.55 49.86 16.03
CA LYS A 831 -22.16 50.06 15.60
C LYS A 831 -21.64 51.38 16.16
N ARG A 832 -20.32 51.51 16.26
CA ARG A 832 -19.64 52.77 16.56
C ARG A 832 -18.52 53.04 15.56
N LEU A 833 -18.21 54.32 15.35
CA LEU A 833 -17.10 54.73 14.50
C LEU A 833 -15.78 54.51 15.23
N GLN A 834 -14.76 54.08 14.48
CA GLN A 834 -13.39 53.98 14.93
C GLN A 834 -12.53 54.84 14.03
N PHE A 835 -11.87 55.84 14.60
CA PHE A 835 -10.94 56.68 13.87
C PHE A 835 -9.52 56.22 14.19
N GLY A 836 -8.74 55.89 13.18
CA GLY A 836 -7.38 55.42 13.37
C GLY A 836 -6.37 56.12 12.48
N VAL A 837 -5.12 56.12 12.93
CA VAL A 837 -3.97 56.52 12.14
C VAL A 837 -2.86 55.51 12.35
N SER A 838 -2.36 54.97 11.25
CA SER A 838 -1.23 54.04 11.24
C SER A 838 0.01 54.75 10.68
N VAL A 839 1.10 54.71 11.42
CA VAL A 839 2.39 55.30 11.07
C VAL A 839 3.44 54.18 11.01
N SER A 840 4.12 54.04 9.88
CA SER A 840 5.12 52.98 9.68
C SER A 840 6.38 53.53 9.01
N PRO A 841 7.31 54.16 9.76
CA PRO A 841 8.56 54.62 9.21
C PRO A 841 9.46 53.44 8.84
N THR A 842 10.32 53.60 7.85
CA THR A 842 11.37 52.64 7.53
C THR A 842 12.74 53.30 7.71
N PHE A 843 13.51 52.80 8.68
CA PHE A 843 14.88 53.23 8.93
C PHE A 843 15.86 52.23 8.30
N TYR A 844 16.92 52.74 7.67
CA TYR A 844 17.97 51.93 7.08
C TYR A 844 19.31 52.23 7.74
N GLY A 845 19.99 51.19 8.24
CA GLY A 845 21.40 51.21 8.62
C GLY A 845 22.23 50.38 7.66
N PHE A 846 23.41 50.85 7.28
CA PHE A 846 24.34 50.11 6.43
C PHE A 846 25.65 49.86 7.18
N PHE A 847 25.95 48.59 7.41
CA PHE A 847 27.15 48.12 8.08
C PHE A 847 28.16 47.54 7.07
N PRO A 848 29.47 47.58 7.37
CA PRO A 848 30.47 46.91 6.57
C PRO A 848 30.19 45.39 6.48
N GLY A 849 30.56 44.78 5.35
CA GLY A 849 30.39 43.34 5.15
C GLY A 849 31.43 42.51 5.91
N ILE A 850 31.06 41.29 6.29
CA ILE A 850 31.92 40.30 6.95
C ILE A 850 32.09 39.10 6.02
N GLY A 851 33.34 38.64 5.82
CA GLY A 851 33.65 37.46 5.00
C GLY A 851 33.15 37.58 3.55
N PRO A 852 32.28 36.66 3.07
CA PRO A 852 31.73 36.66 1.70
C PRO A 852 30.62 37.69 1.48
N LEU A 853 30.29 38.54 2.46
CA LEU A 853 29.33 39.62 2.34
C LEU A 853 30.05 40.95 2.08
N ALA A 854 29.57 41.74 1.12
CA ALA A 854 30.13 43.04 0.75
C ALA A 854 29.63 44.16 1.67
N LYS A 855 28.34 44.15 2.00
CA LYS A 855 27.67 45.08 2.92
C LYS A 855 26.51 44.39 3.60
N ILE A 856 26.17 44.83 4.82
CA ILE A 856 25.00 44.38 5.55
C ILE A 856 24.05 45.58 5.69
N ARG A 857 22.79 45.41 5.28
CA ARG A 857 21.73 46.40 5.47
C ARG A 857 20.82 45.95 6.60
N HIS A 858 20.68 46.78 7.63
CA HIS A 858 19.66 46.63 8.65
C HIS A 858 18.48 47.54 8.32
N THR A 859 17.29 46.98 8.25
CA THR A 859 16.05 47.72 8.06
C THR A 859 15.23 47.59 9.33
N ILE A 860 14.85 48.72 9.93
CA ILE A 860 13.98 48.77 11.11
C ILE A 860 12.66 49.42 10.69
N GLN A 861 11.56 48.72 10.93
CA GLN A 861 10.20 49.13 10.59
C GLN A 861 9.32 49.00 11.83
N PRO A 862 9.29 50.02 12.70
CA PRO A 862 8.25 50.10 13.71
C PRO A 862 6.93 50.44 13.02
N SER A 863 5.83 49.89 13.49
CA SER A 863 4.48 50.23 13.05
C SER A 863 3.66 50.59 14.27
N LEU A 864 3.25 51.85 14.33
CA LEU A 864 2.42 52.44 15.36
C LEU A 864 1.01 52.58 14.80
N ASN A 865 0.03 51.99 15.47
CA ASN A 865 -1.37 52.13 15.11
C ASN A 865 -2.13 52.72 16.29
N TYR A 866 -2.60 53.95 16.13
CA TYR A 866 -3.49 54.60 17.08
C TYR A 866 -4.93 54.46 16.59
N SER A 867 -5.86 54.13 17.47
CA SER A 867 -7.29 54.02 17.17
C SER A 867 -8.13 54.52 18.33
N TYR A 868 -9.16 55.30 18.02
CA TYR A 868 -10.12 55.84 18.97
C TYR A 868 -11.54 55.44 18.58
N SER A 869 -12.32 54.96 19.55
CA SER A 869 -13.74 54.66 19.39
C SER A 869 -14.49 55.24 20.58
N PRO A 870 -15.52 56.08 20.36
CA PRO A 870 -16.28 56.70 21.45
C PRO A 870 -17.15 55.67 22.19
N ALA A 871 -17.67 56.09 23.34
CA ALA A 871 -18.69 55.36 24.06
C ALA A 871 -19.98 55.28 23.24
N ALA A 872 -20.76 54.23 23.45
CA ALA A 872 -22.04 54.04 22.77
C ALA A 872 -22.97 53.18 23.64
N ALA A 873 -24.26 53.47 23.59
CA ALA A 873 -25.27 52.72 24.34
C ALA A 873 -25.44 51.30 23.79
N VAL A 874 -25.48 50.32 24.69
CA VAL A 874 -25.75 48.91 24.40
C VAL A 874 -27.25 48.66 24.61
N PRO A 875 -27.98 48.17 23.60
CA PRO A 875 -29.39 47.82 23.76
C PRO A 875 -29.59 46.80 24.90
N LEU A 876 -30.60 47.04 25.75
CA LEU A 876 -30.88 46.21 26.94
C LEU A 876 -31.04 44.73 26.61
N GLU A 877 -31.75 44.41 25.52
CA GLU A 877 -31.97 43.03 25.07
C GLU A 877 -30.67 42.33 24.67
N PHE A 878 -29.76 43.05 24.02
CA PHE A 878 -28.45 42.53 23.66
C PHE A 878 -27.54 42.35 24.89
N ALA A 879 -27.55 43.32 25.81
CA ALA A 879 -26.81 43.21 27.07
C ALA A 879 -27.24 41.96 27.86
N ARG A 880 -28.55 41.67 27.94
CA ARG A 880 -29.08 40.44 28.58
C ARG A 880 -28.62 39.15 27.87
N ALA A 881 -28.45 39.19 26.56
CA ALA A 881 -28.07 38.02 25.77
C ALA A 881 -26.60 37.60 25.95
N ILE A 882 -25.71 38.56 26.22
CA ILE A 882 -24.25 38.33 26.34
C ILE A 882 -23.75 38.31 27.80
N THR A 883 -24.47 38.94 28.74
CA THR A 883 -24.06 38.98 30.15
C THR A 883 -24.35 37.65 30.86
N PRO A 884 -23.37 37.01 31.51
CA PRO A 884 -23.60 35.82 32.33
C PRO A 884 -24.59 36.08 33.47
N VAL A 885 -25.34 35.05 33.88
CA VAL A 885 -26.30 35.15 34.99
C VAL A 885 -25.55 35.54 36.28
N GLY A 886 -26.07 36.54 37.01
CA GLY A 886 -25.46 37.04 38.25
C GLY A 886 -24.37 38.11 38.06
N GLN A 887 -24.15 38.61 36.83
CA GLN A 887 -23.28 39.76 36.55
C GLN A 887 -24.12 41.01 36.21
N PRO A 888 -23.67 42.23 36.57
CA PRO A 888 -24.36 43.46 36.20
C PRO A 888 -24.40 43.64 34.67
N LEU A 889 -25.55 44.11 34.16
CA LEU A 889 -25.73 44.38 32.73
C LEU A 889 -24.87 45.58 32.31
N VAL A 890 -24.14 45.44 31.21
CA VAL A 890 -23.35 46.52 30.63
C VAL A 890 -24.22 47.22 29.58
N LEU A 891 -24.81 48.36 29.96
CA LEU A 891 -25.71 49.15 29.09
C LEU A 891 -24.99 50.23 28.28
N GLU A 892 -23.68 50.40 28.50
CA GLU A 892 -22.86 51.36 27.78
C GLU A 892 -21.48 50.75 27.53
N SER A 893 -20.98 50.87 26.29
CA SER A 893 -19.59 50.52 26.02
C SER A 893 -18.67 51.62 26.51
N ILE A 894 -17.60 51.22 27.18
CA ILE A 894 -16.51 52.14 27.54
C ILE A 894 -15.88 52.68 26.23
N PRO A 895 -15.55 53.98 26.15
CA PRO A 895 -14.74 54.48 25.03
C PRO A 895 -13.42 53.71 24.99
N SER A 896 -12.81 53.55 23.83
CA SER A 896 -11.52 52.87 23.70
C SER A 896 -10.54 53.72 22.91
N GLN A 897 -9.34 53.92 23.46
CA GLN A 897 -8.28 54.70 22.83
C GLN A 897 -7.02 53.83 22.83
N ASN A 898 -6.86 53.02 21.80
CA ASN A 898 -5.83 51.99 21.74
C ASN A 898 -4.63 52.44 20.89
N LEU A 899 -3.44 52.35 21.47
CA LEU A 899 -2.15 52.48 20.80
C LEU A 899 -1.47 51.12 20.71
N ASN A 900 -1.25 50.62 19.51
CA ASN A 900 -0.54 49.37 19.25
C ASN A 900 0.82 49.63 18.59
N LEU A 901 1.90 49.13 19.18
CA LEU A 901 3.26 49.23 18.65
C LEU A 901 3.77 47.84 18.24
N THR A 902 4.17 47.71 16.98
CA THR A 902 4.81 46.52 16.39
C THR A 902 6.20 46.87 15.89
N LEU A 903 7.12 45.90 15.86
CA LEU A 903 8.49 46.13 15.41
C LEU A 903 8.96 45.00 14.49
N SER A 904 9.38 45.36 13.28
CA SER A 904 10.05 44.46 12.34
C SER A 904 11.49 44.92 12.11
N GLN A 905 12.43 44.00 12.18
CA GLN A 905 13.85 44.24 11.92
C GLN A 905 14.37 43.22 10.92
N ASN A 906 15.09 43.65 9.90
CA ASN A 906 15.63 42.76 8.88
C ASN A 906 17.09 43.09 8.58
N PHE A 907 17.98 42.13 8.76
CA PHE A 907 19.40 42.21 8.43
C PHE A 907 19.64 41.43 7.13
N GLU A 908 19.96 42.14 6.06
CA GLU A 908 20.22 41.59 4.73
C GLU A 908 21.68 41.80 4.32
N GLY A 909 22.37 40.71 3.98
CA GLY A 909 23.72 40.74 3.44
C GLY A 909 23.70 40.74 1.91
N LYS A 910 24.48 41.63 1.30
CA LYS A 910 24.80 41.55 -0.15
C LYS A 910 26.04 40.69 -0.33
N SER A 911 25.97 39.61 -1.10
CA SER A 911 27.14 38.74 -1.36
C SER A 911 28.24 39.46 -2.16
N LYS A 912 29.52 39.14 -1.91
CA LYS A 912 30.66 39.56 -2.74
C LYS A 912 30.66 38.78 -4.04
N ARG A 913 31.08 39.43 -5.13
CA ARG A 913 31.29 38.74 -6.42
C ARG A 913 32.46 37.77 -6.30
N PRO A 914 32.40 36.57 -6.90
CA PRO A 914 33.58 35.73 -7.12
C PRO A 914 34.63 36.50 -7.94
N ALA A 915 35.91 36.29 -7.65
CA ALA A 915 36.99 36.92 -8.42
C ALA A 915 36.97 36.39 -9.87
N GLY A 916 36.90 37.30 -10.86
CA GLY A 916 36.91 36.97 -12.29
C GLY A 916 35.54 36.90 -12.99
N ASP A 917 34.43 37.08 -12.28
CA ASP A 917 33.09 37.11 -12.88
C ASP A 917 32.71 38.55 -13.30
N THR A 918 32.74 38.82 -14.61
CA THR A 918 32.38 40.10 -15.24
C THR A 918 30.92 40.15 -15.71
N THR A 919 30.13 39.10 -15.47
CA THR A 919 28.73 39.06 -15.89
C THR A 919 27.85 39.97 -15.00
N ASP A 920 26.84 40.61 -15.60
CA ASP A 920 25.84 41.45 -14.89
C ASP A 920 24.84 40.62 -14.05
N ALA A 921 25.26 39.45 -13.56
CA ALA A 921 24.43 38.58 -12.74
C ALA A 921 24.03 39.32 -11.45
N ALA A 922 22.72 39.32 -11.17
CA ALA A 922 22.16 39.98 -10.00
C ALA A 922 22.78 39.44 -8.71
N VAL A 923 23.55 40.29 -8.01
CA VAL A 923 24.21 39.93 -6.75
C VAL A 923 23.18 39.44 -5.74
N LYS A 924 23.34 38.20 -5.27
CA LYS A 924 22.41 37.54 -4.34
C LYS A 924 22.34 38.30 -3.01
N LYS A 925 21.15 38.73 -2.61
CA LYS A 925 20.83 39.21 -1.26
C LYS A 925 20.46 38.02 -0.39
N ILE A 926 20.98 37.97 0.83
CA ILE A 926 20.75 36.89 1.79
C ILE A 926 20.17 37.52 3.04
N ARG A 927 19.01 37.05 3.52
CA ARG A 927 18.50 37.47 4.82
C ARG A 927 19.30 36.75 5.91
N ILE A 928 20.16 37.51 6.57
CA ILE A 928 20.99 37.03 7.68
C ILE A 928 20.09 36.71 8.87
N LEU A 929 19.21 37.65 9.21
CA LEU A 929 18.26 37.53 10.31
C LEU A 929 17.11 38.50 10.10
N SER A 930 15.86 38.04 10.17
CA SER A 930 14.70 38.91 10.38
C SER A 930 14.07 38.62 11.72
N ILE A 931 13.84 39.66 12.52
CA ILE A 931 13.18 39.61 13.82
C ILE A 931 11.86 40.36 13.69
N SER A 932 10.74 39.69 13.95
CA SER A 932 9.41 40.29 14.04
C SER A 932 8.91 40.19 15.47
N THR A 933 8.67 41.32 16.11
CA THR A 933 8.13 41.43 17.46
C THR A 933 6.63 41.72 17.40
N SER A 934 5.84 40.96 18.16
CA SER A 934 4.38 41.12 18.23
C SER A 934 3.97 42.48 18.80
N GLY A 935 2.73 42.88 18.53
CA GLY A 935 2.18 44.16 18.97
C GLY A 935 2.01 44.27 20.49
N MET A 936 2.51 45.35 21.07
CA MET A 936 2.15 45.79 22.41
C MET A 936 1.03 46.84 22.31
N SER A 937 -0.11 46.56 22.92
CA SER A 937 -1.28 47.44 22.92
C SER A 937 -1.49 48.10 24.27
N TYR A 938 -1.90 49.37 24.25
CA TYR A 938 -2.21 50.18 25.43
C TYR A 938 -3.49 50.97 25.17
N ASP A 939 -4.50 50.80 26.02
CA ASP A 939 -5.80 51.47 25.97
C ASP A 939 -5.88 52.56 27.04
N PHE A 940 -5.79 53.82 26.61
CA PHE A 940 -5.79 54.98 27.51
C PHE A 940 -7.13 55.16 28.24
N GLU A 941 -8.26 54.73 27.67
CA GLU A 941 -9.56 54.86 28.33
C GLU A 941 -9.71 53.84 29.47
N LYS A 942 -9.18 52.63 29.28
CA LYS A 942 -9.09 51.65 30.36
C LYS A 942 -8.17 52.10 31.48
N ALA A 943 -7.04 52.72 31.15
CA ALA A 943 -6.10 53.24 32.15
C ALA A 943 -6.70 54.33 33.07
N LYS A 944 -7.77 55.03 32.62
CA LYS A 944 -8.49 56.01 33.45
C LYS A 944 -9.39 55.36 34.51
N GLN A 945 -9.70 54.07 34.37
CA GLN A 945 -10.58 53.36 35.31
C GLN A 945 -9.80 52.97 36.57
N PRO A 946 -10.40 53.12 37.76
CA PRO A 946 -9.78 52.67 39.00
C PRO A 946 -9.44 51.18 38.95
N GLY A 947 -8.23 50.81 39.38
CA GLY A 947 -7.79 49.42 39.40
C GLY A 947 -7.28 48.85 38.07
N ARG A 948 -7.19 49.67 37.00
CA ARG A 948 -6.80 49.25 35.65
C ARG A 948 -5.52 49.94 35.19
N THR A 949 -4.66 49.22 34.47
CA THR A 949 -3.39 49.77 33.92
C THR A 949 -3.50 50.23 32.47
N GLY A 950 -4.50 49.72 31.73
CA GLY A 950 -4.68 49.97 30.30
C GLY A 950 -3.83 49.09 29.38
N TRP A 951 -2.96 48.22 29.88
CA TRP A 951 -2.25 47.28 29.01
C TRP A 951 -3.24 46.31 28.34
N GLY A 952 -3.21 46.25 27.00
CA GLY A 952 -4.05 45.34 26.22
C GLY A 952 -3.35 44.03 25.83
N SER A 953 -2.02 43.98 25.91
CA SER A 953 -1.20 42.80 25.58
C SER A 953 -0.49 42.26 26.82
N GLY A 954 -0.84 41.06 27.26
CA GLY A 954 -0.14 40.36 28.36
C GLY A 954 1.11 39.59 27.94
N SER A 955 1.37 39.44 26.64
CA SER A 955 2.48 38.64 26.12
C SER A 955 3.21 39.31 24.96
N LEU A 956 4.50 38.99 24.81
CA LEU A 956 5.36 39.46 23.73
C LEU A 956 6.00 38.27 23.01
N THR A 957 5.81 38.17 21.70
CA THR A 957 6.40 37.13 20.86
C THR A 957 7.41 37.73 19.90
N ASN A 958 8.65 37.22 19.92
CA ASN A 958 9.69 37.54 18.95
C ASN A 958 9.87 36.35 18.00
N SER A 959 9.70 36.57 16.69
CA SER A 959 9.87 35.55 15.65
C SER A 959 11.11 35.87 14.83
N LEU A 960 12.06 34.95 14.78
CA LEU A 960 13.36 35.07 14.13
C LEU A 960 13.45 34.09 12.96
N LEU A 961 13.81 34.58 11.77
CA LEU A 961 14.02 33.79 10.56
C LEU A 961 15.40 34.08 9.97
N SER A 962 16.03 33.09 9.34
CA SER A 962 17.32 33.26 8.65
C SER A 962 17.37 32.40 7.39
N ASP A 963 18.02 32.91 6.33
CA ASP A 963 18.31 32.14 5.12
C ASP A 963 19.68 31.42 5.21
N LEU A 964 20.50 31.72 6.23
CA LEU A 964 21.81 31.08 6.44
C LEU A 964 21.66 29.64 6.94
N VAL A 965 20.62 29.41 7.75
CA VAL A 965 20.22 28.09 8.23
C VAL A 965 18.88 27.77 7.56
N PRO A 966 18.83 26.84 6.59
CA PRO A 966 17.61 26.49 5.89
C PRO A 966 16.49 26.12 6.87
N GLY A 967 15.31 26.73 6.66
CA GLY A 967 14.13 26.46 7.49
C GLY A 967 14.22 26.96 8.94
N LEU A 968 15.20 27.80 9.29
CA LEU A 968 15.28 28.40 10.63
C LEU A 968 14.04 29.25 10.91
N ASN A 969 13.28 28.82 11.92
CA ASN A 969 12.18 29.57 12.50
C ASN A 969 12.23 29.43 14.02
N LEU A 970 12.59 30.52 14.70
CA LEU A 970 12.67 30.59 16.16
C LEU A 970 11.64 31.61 16.66
N SER A 971 10.64 31.16 17.42
CA SER A 971 9.65 32.00 18.07
C SER A 971 9.81 31.93 19.59
N LEU A 972 9.99 33.08 20.22
CA LEU A 972 10.16 33.26 21.66
C LEU A 972 8.97 34.04 22.20
N SER A 973 8.11 33.40 22.98
CA SER A 973 6.94 34.02 23.61
C SER A 973 7.18 34.24 25.10
N HIS A 974 7.01 35.47 25.54
CA HIS A 974 7.10 35.87 26.95
C HIS A 974 5.72 36.29 27.44
N ASP A 975 5.31 35.79 28.60
CA ASP A 975 4.25 36.36 29.41
C ASP A 975 4.86 37.52 30.22
N LEU A 976 4.34 38.74 30.07
CA LEU A 976 4.99 39.96 30.54
C LEU A 976 4.68 40.30 32.00
N PHE A 977 3.54 39.86 32.54
CA PHE A 977 3.05 40.33 33.84
C PHE A 977 2.77 39.16 34.81
N ILE A 978 2.95 39.41 36.11
CA ILE A 978 2.37 38.59 37.18
C ILE A 978 1.04 39.24 37.58
N GLY A 979 -0.03 38.45 37.59
CA GLY A 979 -1.40 38.95 37.79
C GLY A 979 -2.11 39.23 36.46
N GLN A 980 -3.35 39.71 36.52
CA GLN A 980 -4.10 40.07 35.32
C GLN A 980 -3.51 41.34 34.72
N PHE A 981 -2.91 41.27 33.52
CA PHE A 981 -2.12 42.35 32.91
C PHE A 981 -2.81 43.73 32.84
N ASP A 982 -4.14 43.76 32.78
CA ASP A 982 -4.98 44.97 32.76
C ASP A 982 -5.38 45.46 34.17
N SER A 983 -4.78 44.95 35.25
CA SER A 983 -5.03 45.40 36.63
C SER A 983 -3.80 46.14 37.18
N ASP A 984 -4.04 47.13 38.04
CA ASP A 984 -3.02 47.85 38.81
C ASP A 984 -2.19 46.97 39.75
N THR A 985 -2.73 45.81 40.15
CA THR A 985 -2.00 44.77 40.89
C THR A 985 -0.98 44.01 40.03
N ALA A 986 -1.00 44.20 38.69
CA ALA A 986 -0.10 43.51 37.79
C ALA A 986 1.33 44.05 37.88
N ARG A 987 2.29 43.15 38.07
CA ARG A 987 3.72 43.52 38.12
C ARG A 987 4.41 43.03 36.86
N PHE A 988 5.11 43.93 36.16
CA PHE A 988 5.95 43.57 35.02
C PHE A 988 7.06 42.62 35.47
N ASN A 989 7.03 41.38 34.98
CA ASN A 989 7.99 40.33 35.25
C ASN A 989 7.95 39.33 34.08
N PRO A 990 8.70 39.60 32.99
CA PRO A 990 8.67 38.79 31.80
C PRO A 990 9.14 37.36 32.07
N PHE A 991 8.29 36.39 31.76
CA PHE A 991 8.53 34.97 31.89
C PHE A 991 8.46 34.31 30.51
N LEU A 992 9.52 33.62 30.11
CA LEU A 992 9.54 32.87 28.85
C LEU A 992 8.54 31.70 28.93
N SER A 993 7.36 31.91 28.37
CA SER A 993 6.23 30.97 28.36
C SER A 993 6.29 30.02 27.18
N GLY A 994 6.96 30.40 26.07
CA GLY A 994 7.04 29.57 24.87
C GLY A 994 8.36 29.71 24.11
N VAL A 995 8.92 28.61 23.64
CA VAL A 995 9.98 28.57 22.63
C VAL A 995 9.57 27.59 21.55
N THR A 996 9.51 28.02 20.30
CA THR A 996 9.39 27.12 19.15
C THR A 996 10.61 27.36 18.27
N ALA A 997 11.42 26.34 18.00
CA ALA A 997 12.58 26.44 17.15
C ALA A 997 12.60 25.29 16.15
N SER A 998 12.58 25.59 14.85
CA SER A 998 12.77 24.58 13.81
C SER A 998 13.90 24.99 12.88
N PHE A 999 14.71 24.04 12.43
CA PHE A 999 15.73 24.27 11.41
C PHE A 999 16.14 22.96 10.73
N SER A 1000 16.71 23.08 9.54
CA SER A 1000 17.23 21.97 8.74
C SER A 1000 18.73 22.13 8.52
N LEU A 1001 19.48 21.11 8.90
CA LEU A 1001 20.90 20.97 8.63
C LEU A 1001 21.09 20.06 7.42
N THR A 1002 21.79 20.54 6.42
CA THR A 1002 22.17 19.79 5.22
C THR A 1002 23.66 19.95 4.97
N ASP A 1003 24.23 19.15 4.07
CA ASP A 1003 25.62 19.36 3.61
C ASP A 1003 25.85 20.81 3.13
N GLY A 1004 24.85 21.39 2.47
CA GLY A 1004 24.87 22.79 2.03
C GLY A 1004 24.89 23.79 3.20
N THR A 1005 24.26 23.47 4.32
CA THR A 1005 24.24 24.32 5.54
C THR A 1005 25.63 24.41 6.18
N PHE A 1006 26.35 23.29 6.29
CA PHE A 1006 27.71 23.30 6.84
C PHE A 1006 28.68 24.04 5.92
N LYS A 1007 28.56 23.83 4.60
CA LYS A 1007 29.36 24.55 3.59
C LYS A 1007 29.05 26.05 3.56
N SER A 1008 27.78 26.46 3.71
CA SER A 1008 27.40 27.88 3.71
C SER A 1008 27.88 28.61 4.96
N ILE A 1009 27.73 28.00 6.14
CA ILE A 1009 28.23 28.54 7.41
C ILE A 1009 29.77 28.56 7.43
N GLY A 1010 30.40 27.48 6.98
CA GLY A 1010 31.85 27.39 6.83
C GLY A 1010 32.42 28.49 5.94
N ARG A 1011 31.78 28.79 4.79
CA ARG A 1011 32.15 29.92 3.92
C ARG A 1011 31.93 31.28 4.58
N LEU A 1012 30.86 31.46 5.33
CA LEU A 1012 30.57 32.71 6.03
C LEU A 1012 31.62 33.00 7.12
N LEU A 1013 32.06 31.97 7.84
CA LEU A 1013 33.06 32.06 8.90
C LEU A 1013 34.51 31.97 8.38
N GLY A 1014 34.72 31.84 7.07
CA GLY A 1014 36.07 31.71 6.48
C GLY A 1014 36.76 30.37 6.77
N LEU A 1015 36.03 29.36 7.25
CA LEU A 1015 36.53 28.03 7.62
C LEU A 1015 36.65 27.07 6.43
N THR A 1016 36.09 27.41 5.27
CA THR A 1016 36.15 26.60 4.06
C THR A 1016 36.47 27.47 2.85
N THR A 1017 37.56 27.20 2.14
CA THR A 1017 38.08 27.97 0.99
C THR A 1017 37.77 27.36 -0.37
N GLU A 1018 37.10 26.20 -0.43
CA GLU A 1018 36.83 25.56 -1.73
C GLU A 1018 35.93 26.44 -2.61
N PRO A 1019 36.38 26.76 -3.85
CA PRO A 1019 35.52 27.31 -4.87
C PRO A 1019 34.31 26.40 -5.01
N ALA A 1020 33.17 26.96 -5.43
CA ALA A 1020 32.14 26.08 -5.97
C ALA A 1020 32.78 25.35 -7.16
N THR A 1021 33.19 24.09 -6.97
CA THR A 1021 33.18 23.14 -8.07
C THR A 1021 31.84 23.37 -8.71
N LYS A 1022 31.84 23.67 -10.02
CA LYS A 1022 30.62 23.60 -10.81
C LYS A 1022 30.06 22.23 -10.46
N GLU A 1023 29.02 22.19 -9.63
CA GLU A 1023 28.09 21.08 -9.67
C GLU A 1023 27.76 21.05 -11.14
N THR A 1024 28.28 20.03 -11.83
CA THR A 1024 27.83 19.67 -13.16
C THR A 1024 26.33 19.75 -13.01
N ALA A 1025 25.73 20.77 -13.63
CA ALA A 1025 24.30 20.95 -13.56
C ALA A 1025 23.78 19.58 -13.96
N GLN A 1026 23.21 18.85 -13.00
CA GLN A 1026 22.42 17.69 -13.33
C GLN A 1026 21.53 18.18 -14.45
N PRO A 1027 21.59 17.58 -15.66
CA PRO A 1027 20.84 18.06 -16.80
C PRO A 1027 19.45 18.33 -16.25
N ALA A 1028 19.03 19.60 -16.33
CA ALA A 1028 17.83 20.10 -15.65
C ALA A 1028 16.80 19.01 -15.82
N ARG A 1029 16.49 18.30 -14.71
CA ARG A 1029 15.65 17.12 -14.78
C ARG A 1029 14.43 17.59 -15.54
N ALA A 1030 14.22 17.04 -16.74
CA ALA A 1030 13.19 17.54 -17.65
C ALA A 1030 11.96 17.81 -16.80
N PRO A 1031 11.39 19.03 -16.81
CA PRO A 1031 10.32 19.39 -15.90
C PRO A 1031 9.36 18.23 -15.90
N ASN A 1032 9.23 17.57 -14.73
CA ASN A 1032 8.40 16.37 -14.65
C ASN A 1032 7.08 16.77 -15.30
N LEU A 1033 6.76 16.16 -16.45
CA LEU A 1033 5.43 16.25 -17.00
C LEU A 1033 4.49 15.97 -15.82
N PRO A 1034 3.49 16.82 -15.56
CA PRO A 1034 2.66 16.72 -14.37
C PRO A 1034 2.10 15.29 -14.28
N GLY A 1035 2.69 14.45 -13.42
CA GLY A 1035 2.43 13.00 -13.44
C GLY A 1035 3.58 12.10 -12.97
N GLN A 1036 4.85 12.48 -13.13
CA GLN A 1036 5.97 11.67 -12.62
C GLN A 1036 6.43 12.14 -11.23
N SER A 1037 5.71 11.68 -10.21
CA SER A 1037 6.28 11.49 -8.88
C SER A 1037 6.79 10.03 -8.84
N PRO A 1038 7.96 9.72 -8.25
CA PRO A 1038 8.28 8.35 -7.89
C PRO A 1038 7.37 7.98 -6.70
N PHE A 1039 6.15 7.55 -6.99
CA PHE A 1039 5.33 6.87 -5.98
C PHE A 1039 5.80 5.43 -5.90
N GLY A 1040 6.06 5.00 -4.66
CA GLY A 1040 6.55 3.67 -4.33
C GLY A 1040 5.69 2.59 -4.96
N GLY A 1041 6.34 1.53 -5.44
CA GLY A 1041 5.65 0.27 -5.71
C GLY A 1041 4.90 -0.19 -4.46
N VAL A 1042 3.84 -0.99 -4.66
CA VAL A 1042 3.13 -1.96 -3.76
C VAL A 1042 3.03 -1.70 -2.24
N ASP A 1043 4.04 -1.13 -1.60
CA ASP A 1043 4.34 -1.10 -0.18
C ASP A 1043 3.66 -0.02 0.65
N ASP A 1044 3.26 1.11 0.07
CA ASP A 1044 2.56 2.15 0.83
C ASP A 1044 1.11 1.76 1.22
N LEU A 1045 0.52 0.76 0.55
CA LEU A 1045 -0.80 0.20 0.88
C LEU A 1045 -0.73 -0.91 1.93
N ARG A 1046 0.42 -1.60 2.00
CA ARG A 1046 0.69 -2.69 2.96
C ARG A 1046 0.89 -2.21 4.40
N ARG A 1047 1.02 -0.89 4.63
CA ARG A 1047 1.19 -0.29 5.97
C ARG A 1047 0.04 -0.57 6.95
N GLY A 1048 -1.15 -0.97 6.47
CA GLY A 1048 -2.34 -1.05 7.30
C GLY A 1048 -2.64 -2.40 7.95
N THR A 1049 -2.04 -3.50 7.48
CA THR A 1049 -2.66 -4.84 7.62
C THR A 1049 -1.62 -5.95 7.86
N GLY A 1050 -0.60 -5.63 8.65
CA GLY A 1050 0.44 -6.59 8.99
C GLY A 1050 1.77 -6.23 8.34
N PHE A 1051 2.79 -6.19 9.18
CA PHE A 1051 4.17 -5.86 8.86
C PHE A 1051 4.69 -6.33 7.50
N THR A 1052 4.85 -5.42 6.56
CA THR A 1052 5.98 -5.46 5.65
C THR A 1052 6.88 -4.29 6.01
N SER A 1053 8.10 -4.57 6.43
CA SER A 1053 9.20 -3.62 6.65
C SER A 1053 9.67 -3.05 5.30
N ASN A 1054 8.77 -2.54 4.48
CA ASN A 1054 9.13 -1.96 3.20
C ASN A 1054 9.37 -0.47 3.40
N GLN A 1055 10.60 -0.20 3.83
CA GLN A 1055 11.20 1.12 3.79
C GLN A 1055 11.21 1.58 2.33
N THR A 1056 10.68 2.76 2.04
CA THR A 1056 10.76 3.37 0.71
C THR A 1056 12.24 3.67 0.43
N TYR A 1057 12.94 2.73 -0.19
CA TYR A 1057 14.36 2.85 -0.51
C TYR A 1057 14.56 3.88 -1.60
N THR A 1058 14.91 5.11 -1.20
CA THR A 1058 15.30 6.14 -2.14
C THR A 1058 16.79 5.97 -2.42
N ARG A 1059 17.14 5.16 -3.43
CA ARG A 1059 18.51 5.04 -3.96
C ARG A 1059 18.91 6.42 -4.53
N GLY A 1060 19.39 7.32 -3.68
CA GLY A 1060 19.69 8.70 -4.11
C GLY A 1060 19.93 9.76 -3.04
N GLN A 1061 19.52 9.57 -1.77
CA GLN A 1061 19.88 10.53 -0.71
C GLN A 1061 21.27 10.21 -0.15
N ARG A 1062 22.30 10.58 -0.92
CA ARG A 1062 23.72 10.48 -0.52
C ARG A 1062 24.20 11.64 0.36
N GLY A 1063 23.31 12.53 0.80
CA GLY A 1063 23.65 13.71 1.59
C GLY A 1063 23.16 13.63 3.03
N PHE A 1064 23.81 14.36 3.93
CA PHE A 1064 23.32 14.54 5.29
C PHE A 1064 22.09 15.45 5.29
N ASN A 1065 21.05 15.04 6.00
CA ASN A 1065 19.89 15.86 6.28
C ASN A 1065 19.47 15.62 7.72
N ALA A 1066 19.37 16.68 8.53
CA ALA A 1066 18.79 16.62 9.87
C ALA A 1066 17.81 17.77 10.06
N ASN A 1067 16.56 17.43 10.33
CA ASN A 1067 15.52 18.37 10.72
C ASN A 1067 15.34 18.32 12.23
N VAL A 1068 15.48 19.48 12.87
CA VAL A 1068 15.32 19.63 14.31
C VAL A 1068 14.12 20.53 14.55
N ASN A 1069 13.23 20.12 15.45
CA ASN A 1069 12.13 20.95 15.91
C ASN A 1069 12.00 20.82 17.42
N LEU A 1070 12.06 21.95 18.12
CA LEU A 1070 11.99 22.09 19.57
C LEU A 1070 10.76 22.94 19.89
N THR A 1071 9.87 22.43 20.72
CA THR A 1071 8.73 23.18 21.25
C THR A 1071 8.77 23.10 22.77
N ILE A 1072 8.90 24.24 23.44
CA ILE A 1072 8.83 24.38 24.89
C ILE A 1072 7.62 25.27 25.19
N ALA A 1073 6.70 24.77 26.01
CA ALA A 1073 5.56 25.50 26.54
C ALA A 1073 5.60 25.40 28.06
N ARG A 1074 5.71 26.54 28.73
CA ARG A 1074 5.81 26.67 30.18
C ARG A 1074 4.65 27.51 30.68
N ASN A 1075 4.02 27.04 31.74
CA ASN A 1075 3.06 27.84 32.48
C ASN A 1075 3.76 28.55 33.63
N ARG A 1076 3.37 29.80 33.89
CA ARG A 1076 3.89 30.55 35.03
C ARG A 1076 3.46 29.85 36.33
N PRO A 1077 4.37 29.60 37.29
CA PRO A 1077 4.00 29.06 38.59
C PRO A 1077 3.27 30.14 39.39
N VAL A 1078 1.96 29.98 39.61
CA VAL A 1078 1.13 30.83 40.49
C VAL A 1078 0.83 30.05 41.78
N ALA A 1079 0.87 30.72 42.93
CA ALA A 1079 0.79 30.11 44.26
C ALA A 1079 -0.63 29.71 44.72
N GLN A 1080 -1.67 29.82 43.88
CA GLN A 1080 -3.06 29.56 44.29
C GLN A 1080 -3.69 28.36 43.55
N THR A 1081 -4.29 27.49 44.36
CA THR A 1081 -5.18 26.34 44.09
C THR A 1081 -4.66 25.18 43.22
N ALA A 1082 -4.67 23.98 43.81
CA ALA A 1082 -4.23 22.71 43.23
C ALA A 1082 -5.12 22.15 42.09
N ALA A 1083 -6.02 22.96 41.52
CA ALA A 1083 -6.92 22.54 40.46
C ALA A 1083 -6.20 22.55 39.09
N LEU A 1084 -5.88 21.35 38.59
CA LEU A 1084 -5.46 21.03 37.22
C LEU A 1084 -4.39 21.97 36.62
N ARG A 1085 -3.17 21.93 37.18
CA ARG A 1085 -1.98 22.47 36.51
C ARG A 1085 -1.81 21.79 35.15
N ALA A 1086 -1.97 22.52 34.04
CA ALA A 1086 -1.50 22.03 32.76
C ALA A 1086 0.03 21.84 32.85
N PRO A 1087 0.56 20.64 32.63
CA PRO A 1087 1.98 20.37 32.80
C PRO A 1087 2.79 21.19 31.79
N ASN A 1088 3.98 21.65 32.20
CA ASN A 1088 4.97 22.15 31.24
C ASN A 1088 5.23 21.05 30.20
N ARG A 1089 5.29 21.42 28.93
CA ARG A 1089 5.56 20.50 27.83
C ARG A 1089 6.80 20.98 27.11
N SER A 1090 7.79 20.12 26.98
CA SER A 1090 8.96 20.43 26.15
C SER A 1090 9.31 19.23 25.31
N ASN A 1091 9.07 19.34 24.01
CA ASN A 1091 9.27 18.26 23.05
C ASN A 1091 10.37 18.65 22.08
N LEU A 1092 11.33 17.76 21.90
CA LEU A 1092 12.38 17.84 20.90
C LEU A 1092 12.15 16.71 19.89
N SER A 1093 11.92 17.04 18.63
CA SER A 1093 11.91 16.07 17.55
C SER A 1093 13.13 16.26 16.66
N LEU A 1094 13.77 15.14 16.32
CA LEU A 1094 14.90 15.06 15.41
C LEU A 1094 14.57 14.04 14.34
N ASN A 1095 14.70 14.41 13.07
CA ASN A 1095 14.64 13.50 11.94
C ASN A 1095 15.90 13.66 11.10
N THR A 1096 16.79 12.67 11.16
CA THR A 1096 18.07 12.68 10.48
C THR A 1096 18.23 11.49 9.55
N SER A 1097 18.84 11.71 8.39
CA SER A 1097 19.22 10.68 7.44
C SER A 1097 20.58 10.99 6.85
N PHE A 1098 21.44 9.99 6.78
CA PHE A 1098 22.78 10.12 6.21
C PHE A 1098 23.31 8.77 5.77
N ALA A 1099 24.33 8.78 4.90
CA ALA A 1099 25.03 7.60 4.44
C ALA A 1099 26.49 7.65 4.94
N PRO A 1100 26.84 6.94 6.03
CA PRO A 1100 28.22 6.94 6.55
C PRO A 1100 29.25 6.47 5.50
N THR A 1101 28.86 5.50 4.67
CA THR A 1101 29.62 5.03 3.51
C THR A 1101 28.66 4.75 2.35
N GLN A 1102 29.18 4.45 1.16
CA GLN A 1102 28.36 4.12 -0.01
C GLN A 1102 27.46 2.88 0.15
N PHE A 1103 27.74 2.01 1.13
CA PHE A 1103 26.99 0.78 1.39
C PHE A 1103 26.08 0.87 2.62
N TRP A 1104 26.16 1.96 3.39
CA TRP A 1104 25.37 2.15 4.59
C TRP A 1104 24.39 3.30 4.42
N GLN A 1105 23.16 3.09 4.89
CA GLN A 1105 22.15 4.13 5.00
C GLN A 1105 21.59 4.11 6.42
N VAL A 1106 21.59 5.27 7.05
CA VAL A 1106 21.06 5.48 8.40
C VAL A 1106 19.92 6.47 8.31
N SER A 1107 18.78 6.12 8.89
CA SER A 1107 17.70 7.06 9.17
C SER A 1107 17.32 6.96 10.64
N TRP A 1108 17.28 8.09 11.33
CA TRP A 1108 16.93 8.17 12.73
C TRP A 1108 15.89 9.27 12.95
N ASN A 1109 14.71 8.87 13.41
CA ASN A 1109 13.62 9.76 13.79
C ASN A 1109 13.33 9.57 15.28
N THR A 1110 13.31 10.64 16.06
CA THR A 1110 13.06 10.56 17.49
C THR A 1110 12.27 11.76 17.98
N GLN A 1111 11.43 11.53 18.99
CA GLN A 1111 10.72 12.53 19.75
C GLN A 1111 11.04 12.33 21.23
N TYR A 1112 11.56 13.37 21.86
CA TYR A 1112 12.04 13.35 23.24
C TYR A 1112 11.30 14.41 24.06
N ASP A 1113 10.62 13.97 25.13
CA ASP A 1113 10.02 14.85 26.12
C ASP A 1113 11.12 15.27 27.11
N VAL A 1114 11.59 16.50 26.94
CA VAL A 1114 12.64 17.14 27.75
C VAL A 1114 12.17 17.35 29.19
N THR A 1115 10.87 17.53 29.43
CA THR A 1115 10.31 17.71 30.79
C THR A 1115 10.34 16.38 31.54
N LYS A 1116 9.87 15.30 30.92
CA LYS A 1116 9.86 13.95 31.54
C LYS A 1116 11.22 13.24 31.45
N LYS A 1117 12.17 13.79 30.71
CA LYS A 1117 13.49 13.18 30.41
C LYS A 1117 13.36 11.77 29.80
N LYS A 1118 12.42 11.60 28.87
CA LYS A 1118 12.09 10.30 28.26
C LYS A 1118 11.87 10.43 26.77
N PHE A 1119 12.30 9.42 26.02
CA PHE A 1119 11.92 9.26 24.61
C PHE A 1119 10.43 8.94 24.52
N GLU A 1120 9.66 9.79 23.86
CA GLU A 1120 8.26 9.52 23.52
C GLU A 1120 8.21 8.59 22.30
N SER A 1121 9.03 8.78 21.29
CA SER A 1121 9.15 7.80 20.22
C SER A 1121 10.55 7.79 19.65
N GLN A 1122 11.00 6.64 19.18
CA GLN A 1122 12.32 6.50 18.57
C GLN A 1122 12.23 5.46 17.46
N GLN A 1123 12.72 5.81 16.29
CA GLN A 1123 12.82 4.93 15.14
C GLN A 1123 14.23 5.07 14.56
N LEU A 1124 15.01 4.00 14.60
CA LEU A 1124 16.32 3.92 13.99
C LEU A 1124 16.28 2.82 12.94
N ASN A 1125 16.56 3.18 11.69
CA ASN A 1125 16.76 2.22 10.62
C ASN A 1125 18.20 2.31 10.14
N LEU A 1126 18.83 1.16 10.03
CA LEU A 1126 20.19 0.98 9.57
C LEU A 1126 20.15 -0.07 8.46
N THR A 1127 20.43 0.35 7.24
CA THR A 1127 20.46 -0.54 6.08
C THR A 1127 21.89 -0.65 5.57
N ARG A 1128 22.33 -1.89 5.31
CA ARG A 1128 23.59 -2.22 4.67
C ARG A 1128 23.34 -3.00 3.39
N ASP A 1129 23.87 -2.49 2.29
CA ASP A 1129 23.97 -3.23 1.04
C ASP A 1129 25.24 -4.09 1.10
N LEU A 1130 25.06 -5.41 1.08
CA LEU A 1130 26.13 -6.39 0.87
C LEU A 1130 26.19 -6.73 -0.64
N HIS A 1131 26.91 -7.80 -1.00
CA HIS A 1131 27.06 -8.21 -2.41
C HIS A 1131 25.72 -8.63 -3.04
N ASP A 1132 25.16 -9.76 -2.60
CA ASP A 1132 23.86 -10.26 -3.09
C ASP A 1132 22.72 -10.00 -2.10
N TRP A 1133 23.06 -9.54 -0.89
CA TRP A 1133 22.14 -9.42 0.22
C TRP A 1133 22.01 -7.97 0.65
N ARG A 1134 20.81 -7.60 1.09
CA ARG A 1134 20.57 -6.35 1.81
C ARG A 1134 20.11 -6.70 3.22
N ALA A 1135 20.79 -6.12 4.20
CA ALA A 1135 20.47 -6.28 5.60
C ALA A 1135 19.89 -4.97 6.14
N THR A 1136 18.69 -5.02 6.70
CA THR A 1136 18.03 -3.87 7.32
C THR A 1136 17.76 -4.19 8.79
N PHE A 1137 18.36 -3.39 9.66
CA PHE A 1137 18.10 -3.37 11.09
C PHE A 1137 17.15 -2.22 11.37
N SER A 1138 16.05 -2.49 12.05
CA SER A 1138 15.12 -1.44 12.51
C SER A 1138 14.84 -1.60 14.00
N PHE A 1139 14.98 -0.50 14.72
CA PHE A 1139 14.58 -0.37 16.12
C PHE A 1139 13.49 0.67 16.22
N LEU A 1140 12.39 0.31 16.88
CA LEU A 1140 11.24 1.17 17.08
C LEU A 1140 10.82 1.16 18.54
N ARG A 1141 10.58 2.32 19.12
CA ARG A 1141 10.01 2.51 20.46
C ARG A 1141 8.86 3.50 20.38
N SER A 1142 7.73 3.18 21.00
CA SER A 1142 6.54 4.03 21.01
C SER A 1142 6.33 4.78 22.34
N PRO A 1143 5.37 5.72 22.40
CA PRO A 1143 5.11 6.53 23.59
C PRO A 1143 4.67 5.77 24.83
N ASN A 1144 4.06 4.59 24.66
CA ASN A 1144 3.66 3.76 25.80
C ASN A 1144 4.83 2.93 26.36
N GLY A 1145 6.04 3.07 25.83
CA GLY A 1145 7.22 2.33 26.27
C GLY A 1145 7.46 1.00 25.55
N ASN A 1146 6.47 0.46 24.82
CA ASN A 1146 6.64 -0.73 24.00
C ASN A 1146 7.69 -0.47 22.92
N PHE A 1147 8.57 -1.45 22.73
CA PHE A 1147 9.57 -1.43 21.68
C PHE A 1147 9.49 -2.67 20.80
N GLN A 1148 10.03 -2.52 19.62
CA GLN A 1148 10.21 -3.54 18.63
C GLN A 1148 11.61 -3.45 18.03
N PHE A 1149 12.21 -4.61 17.88
CA PHE A 1149 13.42 -4.83 17.11
C PHE A 1149 13.06 -5.72 15.92
N SER A 1150 13.51 -5.35 14.72
CA SER A 1150 13.36 -6.19 13.53
C SER A 1150 14.67 -6.23 12.73
N PHE A 1151 15.03 -7.43 12.30
CA PHE A 1151 16.14 -7.68 11.40
C PHE A 1151 15.61 -8.37 10.14
N LEU A 1152 15.76 -7.69 9.01
CA LEU A 1152 15.33 -8.16 7.70
C LEU A 1152 16.56 -8.38 6.82
N VAL A 1153 16.64 -9.54 6.18
CA VAL A 1153 17.64 -9.84 5.15
C VAL A 1153 16.93 -10.25 3.88
N THR A 1154 17.17 -9.52 2.78
CA THR A 1154 16.56 -9.76 1.46
C THR A 1154 17.65 -10.00 0.43
N LEU A 1155 17.42 -10.91 -0.51
CA LEU A 1155 18.28 -11.04 -1.67
C LEU A 1155 18.03 -9.88 -2.65
N ILE A 1156 19.08 -9.25 -3.17
CA ILE A 1156 18.99 -8.05 -4.03
C ILE A 1156 18.34 -8.40 -5.38
N ASP A 1157 18.70 -9.56 -5.94
CA ASP A 1157 18.22 -10.01 -7.25
C ASP A 1157 16.85 -10.71 -7.17
N LEU A 1158 16.50 -11.26 -6.00
CA LEU A 1158 15.20 -11.88 -5.70
C LEU A 1158 14.66 -11.33 -4.37
N PRO A 1159 14.21 -10.07 -4.33
CA PRO A 1159 13.76 -9.43 -3.09
C PRO A 1159 12.56 -10.12 -2.42
N ASP A 1160 11.85 -10.97 -3.16
CA ASP A 1160 10.76 -11.80 -2.63
C ASP A 1160 11.27 -12.91 -1.69
N ILE A 1161 12.55 -13.29 -1.79
CA ILE A 1161 13.21 -14.22 -0.87
C ILE A 1161 13.86 -13.41 0.25
N LYS A 1162 13.29 -13.52 1.45
CA LYS A 1162 13.73 -12.76 2.61
C LYS A 1162 13.55 -13.51 3.92
N PHE A 1163 14.43 -13.21 4.85
CA PHE A 1163 14.40 -13.68 6.23
C PHE A 1163 14.04 -12.51 7.15
N ASP A 1164 13.07 -12.69 8.03
CA ASP A 1164 12.60 -11.66 8.95
C ASP A 1164 12.56 -12.19 10.38
N TYR A 1165 13.32 -11.55 11.26
CA TYR A 1165 13.33 -11.82 12.69
C TYR A 1165 12.81 -10.59 13.44
N ARG A 1166 11.87 -10.79 14.37
CA ARG A 1166 11.27 -9.70 15.15
C ARG A 1166 11.12 -10.05 16.62
N GLN A 1167 11.42 -9.08 17.48
CA GLN A 1167 11.25 -9.19 18.92
C GLN A 1167 10.54 -7.95 19.46
N ASN A 1168 9.51 -8.16 20.28
CA ASN A 1168 8.62 -7.09 20.75
C ASN A 1168 8.33 -7.25 22.24
N THR A 1169 8.09 -6.14 22.92
CA THR A 1169 7.55 -6.13 24.30
C THR A 1169 6.12 -5.61 24.28
N ILE A 1170 5.19 -6.39 24.85
CA ILE A 1170 3.81 -5.96 25.08
C ILE A 1170 3.67 -5.74 26.58
N GLN A 1171 3.71 -4.49 27.04
CA GLN A 1171 3.12 -4.19 28.35
C GLN A 1171 1.59 -4.22 28.19
N SER A 1172 0.96 -5.30 28.66
CA SER A 1172 -0.47 -5.25 28.93
C SER A 1172 -0.65 -4.43 30.21
N ASP A 1173 -1.32 -3.28 30.14
CA ASP A 1173 -1.81 -2.59 31.33
C ASP A 1173 -2.81 -3.50 32.06
N ARG A 1174 -2.28 -4.34 32.96
CA ARG A 1174 -2.97 -4.89 34.12
C ARG A 1174 -2.26 -4.32 35.34
N ARG A 1175 -2.62 -3.10 35.70
CA ARG A 1175 -2.61 -2.60 37.08
C ARG A 1175 -3.79 -1.69 37.30
#